data_AF-A0A2A2JCU1-F1
#
_entry.id   AF-A0A2A2JCU1-F1
#
_cell.length_a   1.000
_cell.length_b   1.000
_cell.length_c   1.000
_cell.angle_alpha   90.00
_cell.angle_beta   90.00
_cell.angle_gamma   90.00
#
_symmetry.space_group_name_H-M   'P 1'
#
loop_
_entity.id
_entity.type
_entity.pdbx_description
1 polymer ?
#
loop_
_entity_poly.entity_id
_entity_poly.type
_entity_poly.pdbx_seq_one_letter_code
_entity_poly.pdbx_strand_id
1 'polypeptide(L)'
;MSFALVISVLMVVTGSLNTICAKWADSIKADGVKFNHPFLQATCMFFGEFLCLVAFFLLYAFQRYRWNQANIQGQHGAIVEISSDSEPVLPRFNYLVFLPPACCDILATSIMYIGLNLTTASSFQMLRGAVIIFTGLLSVGMLRTTIAPFKWLGMCLVISGLVVVGVSDIYYDDDPMDDRNAIITGNLLIIMAQIIVAIQMVYEQKYLKDYEVPPLLAVGLEGLFGMTILSLLMIPMYYIHVPRTFSTNPDGRLEDVFYALQEIREAPLILVALGGLIFSIAFFNFAGISVTKELSATTRMVLDSVRTLVIWAVSIPLFDENFIPMQILGFALLVLGMFVYVDYLIGPLFRNRILPSMNESRLTGPQMNAAKLQQIRRSALRFEESVRKKIVIDYSSPNIAKQFHIGNLRSTLTGRYLDRIHRLAKCDVHSVNYIGDWGQQFALMATYWPSANSFWHTASETDKIKLLRDCYVVANRKIAEEEDFAGSVKEKLTQMEDFIARGDFSSEIMQLWRDIRGMSTSHLKEFYQLFDCKFDEWRYESENVVKGRQIAEELIKKNLIQRSPDGFWAAFFETGEGEEKEVKYDCLLSKESATLYLTREIADIMSRDEKYKADSYLYVVDKNQRAHFEGLKRVLRLCGREDLAQKVVHVQFGRVHGLSTRKGKAESVDEIIEAGQEAALEFMKQSKTIKVPKNEQNEIAKILSISTIVFNNCKRARNADYEFNFKSAFALNDNNALGFQTRHSRLYSLEQRHAHLLPKIEACSELPEVTDEIRAVLNLMEQTEQSLNDSLNQLEPCVFTSNLVQLNHATGPLFAQMRVKNQPDEIAVPRLLLFSAVRSLLCSGMHLLGMTPVNQM
;
A
#
# COMPACT_ATOMS: atom_id res chain seq x y z
N MET A 1 -3.51 13.86 -15.23
CA MET A 1 -2.06 13.83 -14.99
C MET A 1 -1.87 13.18 -13.62
N SER A 2 -1.10 12.09 -13.50
CA SER A 2 -0.93 11.39 -12.21
C SER A 2 -0.24 12.30 -11.19
N PHE A 3 -0.62 12.22 -9.90
CA PHE A 3 0.01 12.99 -8.82
C PHE A 3 1.53 12.81 -8.81
N ALA A 4 2.00 11.57 -9.00
CA ALA A 4 3.41 11.21 -9.17
C ALA A 4 4.14 11.99 -10.28
N LEU A 5 3.47 12.27 -11.41
CA LEU A 5 4.06 13.03 -12.51
C LEU A 5 4.15 14.52 -12.15
N VAL A 6 3.15 15.07 -11.46
CA VAL A 6 3.15 16.48 -11.02
C VAL A 6 4.29 16.74 -10.03
N ILE A 7 4.46 15.88 -9.02
CA ILE A 7 5.57 16.01 -8.06
C ILE A 7 6.94 15.80 -8.71
N SER A 8 7.04 14.93 -9.72
CA SER A 8 8.29 14.71 -10.45
C SER A 8 8.70 15.93 -11.28
N VAL A 9 7.74 16.54 -12.00
CA VAL A 9 7.98 17.78 -12.75
C VAL A 9 8.32 18.92 -11.80
N LEU A 10 7.60 19.05 -10.68
CA LEU A 10 7.88 20.05 -9.65
C LEU A 10 9.33 19.93 -9.16
N MET A 11 9.79 18.72 -8.81
CA MET A 11 11.15 18.46 -8.37
C MET A 11 12.22 18.90 -9.40
N VAL A 12 12.03 18.58 -10.68
CA VAL A 12 13.00 18.96 -11.73
C VAL A 12 13.04 20.48 -11.91
N VAL A 13 11.89 21.14 -11.95
CA VAL A 13 11.78 22.59 -12.15
C VAL A 13 12.38 23.36 -10.96
N THR A 14 11.94 23.06 -9.74
CA THR A 14 12.43 23.76 -8.53
C THR A 14 13.87 23.38 -8.21
N GLY A 15 14.30 22.17 -8.52
CA GLY A 15 15.70 21.81 -8.43
C GLY A 15 16.58 22.59 -9.41
N SER A 16 16.11 22.82 -10.65
CA SER A 16 16.85 23.61 -11.64
C SER A 16 16.95 25.08 -11.21
N LEU A 17 15.82 25.65 -10.76
CA LEU A 17 15.75 27.01 -10.24
C LEU A 17 16.67 27.22 -9.02
N ASN A 18 16.74 26.23 -8.10
CA ASN A 18 17.64 26.25 -6.95
C ASN A 18 19.10 26.49 -7.39
N THR A 19 19.59 25.71 -8.36
CA THR A 19 20.98 25.85 -8.84
C THR A 19 21.23 27.17 -9.56
N ILE A 20 20.25 27.65 -10.34
CA ILE A 20 20.36 28.94 -11.03
C ILE A 20 20.39 30.10 -10.03
N CYS A 21 19.53 30.08 -9.00
CA CYS A 21 19.52 31.11 -7.95
C CYS A 21 20.81 31.11 -7.13
N ALA A 22 21.38 29.94 -6.81
CA ALA A 22 22.68 29.84 -6.14
C ALA A 22 23.80 30.48 -6.99
N LYS A 23 23.94 30.05 -8.26
CA LYS A 23 24.92 30.65 -9.18
C LYS A 23 24.70 32.15 -9.38
N TRP A 24 23.45 32.59 -9.41
CA TRP A 24 23.14 34.01 -9.54
C TRP A 24 23.63 34.79 -8.32
N ALA A 25 23.44 34.26 -7.10
CA ALA A 25 23.99 34.87 -5.88
C ALA A 25 25.52 35.00 -5.97
N ASP A 26 26.23 33.94 -6.36
CA ASP A 26 27.70 33.92 -6.49
C ASP A 26 28.24 34.88 -7.57
N SER A 27 27.43 35.15 -8.59
CA SER A 27 27.81 36.03 -9.70
C SER A 27 27.74 37.53 -9.37
N ILE A 28 26.96 37.90 -8.35
CA ILE A 28 26.76 39.29 -7.96
C ILE A 28 28.00 39.79 -7.22
N LYS A 29 28.42 41.01 -7.54
CA LYS A 29 29.55 41.67 -6.90
C LYS A 29 29.08 42.74 -5.92
N ALA A 30 29.58 42.69 -4.69
CA ALA A 30 29.52 43.76 -3.71
C ALA A 30 30.94 44.34 -3.58
N ASP A 31 31.09 45.67 -3.70
CA ASP A 31 32.39 46.36 -3.66
C ASP A 31 33.50 45.77 -4.57
N GLY A 32 33.10 45.22 -5.72
CA GLY A 32 34.02 44.64 -6.72
C GLY A 32 34.49 43.21 -6.42
N VAL A 33 34.13 42.66 -5.25
CA VAL A 33 34.37 41.26 -4.85
C VAL A 33 33.10 40.44 -5.13
N LYS A 34 33.25 39.18 -5.55
CA LYS A 34 32.11 38.28 -5.75
C LYS A 34 31.60 37.79 -4.39
N PHE A 35 30.28 37.71 -4.25
CA PHE A 35 29.66 37.12 -3.06
C PHE A 35 30.10 35.66 -2.89
N ASN A 36 30.81 35.34 -1.81
CA ASN A 36 31.41 34.02 -1.58
C ASN A 36 31.26 33.62 -0.11
N HIS A 37 30.05 33.20 0.23
CA HIS A 37 29.63 32.86 1.59
C HIS A 37 28.87 31.53 1.60
N PRO A 38 29.57 30.40 1.44
CA PRO A 38 28.94 29.12 1.14
C PRO A 38 28.27 28.44 2.31
N PHE A 39 28.79 28.62 3.53
CA PHE A 39 28.13 28.08 4.69
C PHE A 39 26.92 28.93 5.08
N LEU A 40 26.94 30.23 4.77
CA LEU A 40 25.74 31.06 4.82
C LEU A 40 24.68 30.57 3.81
N GLN A 41 25.07 30.26 2.57
CA GLN A 41 24.14 29.69 1.59
C GLN A 41 23.61 28.31 1.99
N ALA A 42 24.44 27.45 2.59
CA ALA A 42 23.99 26.19 3.18
C ALA A 42 23.02 26.43 4.37
N THR A 43 23.21 27.50 5.13
CA THR A 43 22.24 27.91 6.17
C THR A 43 20.92 28.34 5.56
N CYS A 44 20.94 29.07 4.43
CA CYS A 44 19.73 29.38 3.66
C CYS A 44 19.02 28.13 3.13
N MET A 45 19.76 27.07 2.77
CA MET A 45 19.18 25.78 2.37
C MET A 45 18.38 25.13 3.50
N PHE A 46 18.99 24.93 4.66
CA PHE A 46 18.30 24.36 5.83
C PHE A 46 17.17 25.25 6.34
N PHE A 47 17.29 26.57 6.18
CA PHE A 47 16.19 27.49 6.45
C PHE A 47 14.99 27.25 5.52
N GLY A 48 15.22 27.03 4.22
CA GLY A 48 14.19 26.65 3.26
C GLY A 48 13.48 25.35 3.63
N GLU A 49 14.23 24.33 4.06
CA GLU A 49 13.67 23.07 4.56
C GLU A 49 12.88 23.26 5.85
N PHE A 50 13.39 24.07 6.78
CA PHE A 50 12.69 24.42 8.02
C PHE A 50 11.35 25.12 7.74
N LEU A 51 11.22 25.91 6.68
CA LEU A 51 9.94 26.49 6.28
C LEU A 51 8.89 25.43 5.93
N CYS A 52 9.29 24.22 5.51
CA CYS A 52 8.36 23.10 5.36
C CYS A 52 7.75 22.66 6.69
N LEU A 53 8.49 22.76 7.80
CA LEU A 53 7.98 22.50 9.16
C LEU A 53 6.94 23.55 9.55
N VAL A 54 7.22 24.82 9.26
CA VAL A 54 6.29 25.93 9.49
C VAL A 54 5.02 25.72 8.67
N ALA A 55 5.15 25.39 7.38
CA ALA A 55 4.02 25.07 6.51
C ALA A 55 3.22 23.86 7.04
N PHE A 56 3.89 22.82 7.53
CA PHE A 56 3.24 21.67 8.17
C PHE A 56 2.41 22.09 9.38
N PHE A 57 2.98 22.86 10.31
CA PHE A 57 2.25 23.32 11.49
C PHE A 57 1.16 24.33 11.18
N LEU A 58 1.33 25.17 10.15
CA LEU A 58 0.27 26.06 9.68
C LEU A 58 -0.89 25.28 9.05
N LEU A 59 -0.60 24.27 8.23
CA LEU A 59 -1.62 23.37 7.67
C LEU A 59 -2.30 22.57 8.78
N TYR A 60 -1.54 22.06 9.74
CA TYR A 60 -2.04 21.36 10.91
C TYR A 60 -2.91 22.26 11.78
N ALA A 61 -2.47 23.49 12.07
CA ALA A 61 -3.23 24.47 12.84
C ALA A 61 -4.47 24.93 12.08
N PHE A 62 -4.40 25.07 10.75
CA PHE A 62 -5.55 25.39 9.90
C PHE A 62 -6.55 24.24 9.86
N GLN A 63 -6.09 23.00 9.73
CA GLN A 63 -6.92 21.79 9.81
C GLN A 63 -7.55 21.68 11.21
N ARG A 64 -6.78 21.91 12.27
CA ARG A 64 -7.27 21.86 13.67
C ARG A 64 -8.22 23.02 13.99
N TYR A 65 -7.98 24.21 13.43
CA TYR A 65 -8.88 25.36 13.55
C TYR A 65 -10.19 25.11 12.80
N ARG A 66 -10.13 24.57 11.58
CA ARG A 66 -11.32 24.14 10.82
C ARG A 66 -12.09 23.05 11.56
N TRP A 67 -11.38 22.06 12.10
CA TRP A 67 -11.98 21.00 12.90
C TRP A 67 -12.63 21.54 14.19
N ASN A 68 -11.95 22.44 14.91
CA ASN A 68 -12.49 23.11 16.10
C ASN A 68 -13.70 24.00 15.76
N GLN A 69 -13.66 24.77 14.67
CA GLN A 69 -14.82 25.57 14.24
C GLN A 69 -16.02 24.70 13.85
N ALA A 70 -15.78 23.58 13.16
CA ALA A 70 -16.82 22.60 12.83
C ALA A 70 -17.41 21.98 14.11
N ASN A 71 -16.60 21.69 15.13
CA ASN A 71 -17.05 21.15 16.42
C ASN A 71 -17.79 22.19 17.30
N ILE A 72 -17.38 23.47 17.29
CA ILE A 72 -18.03 24.54 18.05
C ILE A 72 -19.43 24.86 17.48
N GLN A 73 -19.61 24.82 16.15
CA GLN A 73 -20.96 24.92 15.56
C GLN A 73 -21.84 23.69 15.85
N GLY A 74 -21.24 22.52 16.10
CA GLY A 74 -21.92 21.29 16.49
C GLY A 74 -22.57 21.29 17.88
N GLN A 75 -22.25 22.26 18.75
CA GLN A 75 -22.88 22.39 20.08
C GLN A 75 -24.28 23.04 20.08
N HIS A 76 -24.70 23.68 18.97
CA HIS A 76 -25.98 24.42 18.89
C HIS A 76 -27.01 23.82 17.92
N GLY A 77 -26.93 22.52 17.61
CA GLY A 77 -27.96 21.83 16.82
C GLY A 77 -28.01 22.18 15.33
N ALA A 78 -27.02 22.92 14.80
CA ALA A 78 -26.79 23.04 13.37
C ALA A 78 -25.82 21.95 12.89
N ILE A 79 -26.27 21.12 11.96
CA ILE A 79 -25.49 20.01 11.38
C ILE A 79 -24.48 20.60 10.40
N VAL A 80 -23.22 20.71 10.82
CA VAL A 80 -22.10 21.02 9.94
C VAL A 80 -21.50 19.71 9.41
N GLU A 81 -21.17 19.69 8.13
CA GLU A 81 -20.52 18.60 7.41
C GLU A 81 -19.36 18.00 8.22
N ILE A 82 -19.45 16.72 8.55
CA ILE A 82 -18.26 15.95 8.93
C ILE A 82 -17.54 15.65 7.61
N SER A 83 -16.70 16.57 7.16
CA SER A 83 -15.61 16.21 6.27
C SER A 83 -14.81 15.09 6.94
N SER A 84 -14.34 14.15 6.14
CA SER A 84 -13.64 12.90 6.48
C SER A 84 -12.33 13.05 7.28
N ASP A 85 -12.09 14.19 7.90
CA ASP A 85 -10.87 14.46 8.63
C ASP A 85 -11.05 13.96 10.07
N SER A 86 -10.48 12.79 10.34
CA SER A 86 -10.12 12.39 11.70
C SER A 86 -9.42 13.55 12.40
N GLU A 87 -9.58 13.67 13.73
CA GLU A 87 -8.84 14.67 14.52
C GLU A 87 -7.38 14.71 14.03
N PRO A 88 -6.85 15.88 13.62
CA PRO A 88 -5.48 15.94 13.13
C PRO A 88 -4.56 15.56 14.30
N VAL A 89 -4.03 14.33 14.28
CA VAL A 89 -3.12 13.81 15.30
C VAL A 89 -1.69 13.94 14.78
N LEU A 90 -0.79 14.46 15.61
CA LEU A 90 0.64 14.44 15.31
C LEU A 90 1.14 12.98 15.30
N PRO A 91 1.90 12.57 14.27
CA PRO A 91 2.42 11.21 14.19
C PRO A 91 3.33 10.90 15.38
N ARG A 92 3.11 9.77 16.04
CA ARG A 92 3.87 9.36 17.24
C ARG A 92 5.04 8.48 16.84
N PHE A 93 6.21 9.09 16.65
CA PHE A 93 7.49 8.40 16.49
C PHE A 93 8.62 9.28 17.06
N ASN A 94 9.81 8.69 17.24
CA ASN A 94 10.95 9.44 17.75
C ASN A 94 11.51 10.37 16.65
N TYR A 95 11.35 11.70 16.82
CA TYR A 95 11.83 12.69 15.84
C TYR A 95 13.35 12.67 15.65
N LEU A 96 14.12 12.16 16.61
CA LEU A 96 15.58 12.01 16.49
C LEU A 96 16.00 11.02 15.39
N VAL A 97 15.07 10.23 14.84
CA VAL A 97 15.34 9.34 13.70
C VAL A 97 15.78 10.13 12.45
N PHE A 98 15.39 11.41 12.33
CA PHE A 98 15.79 12.30 11.22
C PHE A 98 17.10 13.08 11.49
N LEU A 99 17.72 12.92 12.67
CA LEU A 99 19.00 13.53 12.96
C LEU A 99 20.15 12.95 12.11
N PRO A 100 20.31 11.61 11.95
CA PRO A 100 21.36 11.06 11.11
C PRO A 100 21.28 11.49 9.64
N PRO A 101 20.10 11.49 8.96
CA PRO A 101 19.95 12.09 7.63
C PRO A 101 20.41 13.55 7.55
N ALA A 102 20.01 14.39 8.51
CA ALA A 102 20.43 15.79 8.54
C ALA A 102 21.95 15.94 8.69
N CYS A 103 22.60 15.11 9.52
CA CYS A 103 24.06 15.08 9.64
C CYS A 103 24.73 14.64 8.33
N CYS A 104 24.18 13.63 7.65
CA CYS A 104 24.66 13.18 6.35
C CYS A 104 24.54 14.29 5.30
N ASP A 105 23.43 15.03 5.29
CA ASP A 105 23.22 16.12 4.33
C ASP A 105 24.16 17.30 4.54
N ILE A 106 24.37 17.73 5.80
CA ILE A 106 25.38 18.77 6.13
C ILE A 106 26.76 18.32 5.66
N LEU A 107 27.14 17.08 6.00
CA LEU A 107 28.47 16.55 5.69
C LEU A 107 28.68 16.44 4.19
N ALA A 108 27.71 15.87 3.47
CA ALA A 108 27.74 15.74 2.02
C ALA A 108 27.81 17.10 1.33
N THR A 109 26.96 18.05 1.72
CA THR A 109 26.90 19.39 1.13
C THR A 109 28.20 20.15 1.37
N SER A 110 28.78 20.05 2.57
CA SER A 110 30.07 20.69 2.89
C SER A 110 31.22 20.12 2.06
N ILE A 111 31.34 18.78 1.97
CA ILE A 111 32.37 18.12 1.16
C ILE A 111 32.19 18.45 -0.32
N MET A 112 30.95 18.46 -0.79
CA MET A 112 30.59 18.78 -2.17
C MET A 112 30.99 20.22 -2.51
N TYR A 113 30.77 21.19 -1.60
CA TYR A 113 31.19 22.57 -1.79
C TYR A 113 32.72 22.72 -1.87
N ILE A 114 33.45 22.05 -0.96
CA ILE A 114 34.93 22.02 -1.04
C ILE A 114 35.39 21.43 -2.37
N GLY A 115 34.73 20.37 -2.83
CA GLY A 115 34.98 19.77 -4.15
C GLY A 115 34.77 20.76 -5.29
N LEU A 116 33.68 21.54 -5.28
CA LEU A 116 33.36 22.55 -6.31
C LEU A 116 34.45 23.61 -6.45
N ASN A 117 35.11 24.01 -5.36
CA ASN A 117 36.19 25.00 -5.42
C ASN A 117 37.49 24.45 -6.03
N LEU A 118 37.62 23.11 -6.11
CA LEU A 118 38.82 22.43 -6.57
C LEU A 118 38.65 21.82 -7.98
N THR A 119 37.44 21.82 -8.54
CA THR A 119 37.16 21.28 -9.88
C THR A 119 36.29 22.22 -10.69
N THR A 120 36.09 21.92 -11.97
CA THR A 120 35.22 22.71 -12.85
C THR A 120 33.75 22.51 -12.50
N ALA A 121 32.93 23.55 -12.69
CA ALA A 121 31.50 23.49 -12.41
C ALA A 121 30.77 22.46 -13.29
N SER A 122 31.23 22.22 -14.52
CA SER A 122 30.66 21.19 -15.41
C SER A 122 30.91 19.79 -14.85
N SER A 123 32.12 19.52 -14.37
CA SER A 123 32.50 18.22 -13.81
C SER A 123 31.88 17.96 -12.46
N PHE A 124 31.76 18.99 -11.64
CA PHE A 124 30.95 18.94 -10.43
C PHE A 124 29.52 18.45 -10.70
N GLN A 125 28.83 19.03 -11.68
CA GLN A 125 27.45 18.66 -12.01
C GLN A 125 27.35 17.22 -12.55
N MET A 126 28.31 16.80 -13.38
CA MET A 126 28.34 15.46 -13.97
C MET A 126 28.67 14.37 -12.93
N LEU A 127 29.61 14.62 -12.01
CA LEU A 127 30.01 13.67 -10.97
C LEU A 127 28.90 13.40 -9.95
N ARG A 128 27.93 14.31 -9.78
CA ARG A 128 26.72 14.04 -8.98
C ARG A 128 25.90 12.85 -9.49
N GLY A 129 26.04 12.47 -10.77
CA GLY A 129 25.42 11.26 -11.32
C GLY A 129 25.90 9.96 -10.66
N ALA A 130 27.05 9.97 -9.98
CA ALA A 130 27.62 8.81 -9.30
C ALA A 130 26.74 8.27 -8.17
N VAL A 131 25.87 9.11 -7.60
CA VAL A 131 24.96 8.73 -6.52
C VAL A 131 24.14 7.48 -6.88
N ILE A 132 23.73 7.33 -8.15
CA ILE A 132 22.91 6.21 -8.67
C ILE A 132 23.53 4.84 -8.37
N ILE A 133 24.86 4.74 -8.50
CA ILE A 133 25.59 3.50 -8.26
C ILE A 133 25.49 3.12 -6.78
N PHE A 134 25.79 4.07 -5.89
CA PHE A 134 25.84 3.82 -4.46
C PHE A 134 24.46 3.57 -3.87
N THR A 135 23.43 4.31 -4.27
CA THR A 135 22.06 4.05 -3.79
C THR A 135 21.54 2.72 -4.29
N GLY A 136 21.84 2.32 -5.53
CA GLY A 136 21.49 0.99 -6.05
C GLY A 136 22.07 -0.12 -5.18
N LEU A 137 23.38 -0.07 -4.93
CA LEU A 137 24.09 -1.06 -4.10
C LEU A 137 23.59 -1.07 -2.64
N LEU A 138 23.44 0.10 -2.01
CA LEU A 138 22.97 0.24 -0.62
C LEU A 138 21.51 -0.20 -0.47
N SER A 139 20.67 -0.03 -1.49
CA SER A 139 19.27 -0.50 -1.49
C SER A 139 19.17 -2.03 -1.44
N VAL A 140 20.17 -2.77 -1.94
CA VAL A 140 20.21 -4.23 -1.79
C VAL A 140 20.46 -4.61 -0.33
N GLY A 141 21.42 -3.97 0.31
CA GLY A 141 21.79 -4.25 1.70
C GLY A 141 20.74 -3.81 2.72
N MET A 142 20.31 -2.55 2.66
CA MET A 142 19.48 -1.92 3.70
C MET A 142 17.97 -2.13 3.49
N LEU A 143 17.52 -2.19 2.23
CA LEU A 143 16.09 -2.36 1.88
C LEU A 143 15.75 -3.78 1.40
N ARG A 144 16.75 -4.69 1.33
CA ARG A 144 16.61 -6.08 0.85
C ARG A 144 15.96 -6.19 -0.53
N THR A 145 16.22 -5.21 -1.40
CA THR A 145 15.68 -5.19 -2.77
C THR A 145 16.57 -5.98 -3.73
N THR A 146 15.98 -6.56 -4.78
CA THR A 146 16.74 -7.26 -5.84
C THR A 146 16.96 -6.32 -7.04
N ILE A 147 18.20 -6.21 -7.51
CA ILE A 147 18.54 -5.42 -8.70
C ILE A 147 18.37 -6.31 -9.94
N ALA A 148 17.54 -5.87 -10.89
CA ALA A 148 17.36 -6.58 -12.16
C ALA A 148 18.65 -6.58 -13.00
N PRO A 149 18.95 -7.63 -13.79
CA PRO A 149 20.21 -7.74 -14.54
C PRO A 149 20.52 -6.54 -15.45
N PHE A 150 19.53 -5.97 -16.14
CA PHE A 150 19.74 -4.81 -17.02
C PHE A 150 20.15 -3.54 -16.27
N LYS A 151 19.81 -3.42 -14.97
CA LYS A 151 20.22 -2.27 -14.15
C LYS A 151 21.72 -2.28 -13.88
N TRP A 152 22.36 -3.46 -13.87
CA TRP A 152 23.83 -3.56 -13.81
C TRP A 152 24.48 -2.94 -15.04
N LEU A 153 23.92 -3.17 -16.23
CA LEU A 153 24.39 -2.53 -17.47
C LEU A 153 24.29 -1.00 -17.36
N GLY A 154 23.18 -0.49 -16.82
CA GLY A 154 23.02 0.95 -16.56
C GLY A 154 24.09 1.51 -15.62
N MET A 155 24.36 0.82 -14.51
CA MET A 155 25.42 1.21 -13.57
C MET A 155 26.82 1.17 -14.21
N CYS A 156 27.12 0.16 -15.04
CA CYS A 156 28.39 0.09 -15.76
C CYS A 156 28.57 1.29 -16.72
N LEU A 157 27.52 1.66 -17.46
CA LEU A 157 27.56 2.82 -18.35
C LEU A 157 27.76 4.13 -17.59
N VAL A 158 27.11 4.29 -16.43
CA VAL A 158 27.33 5.45 -15.55
C VAL A 158 28.78 5.49 -15.08
N ILE A 159 29.36 4.36 -14.62
CA ILE A 159 30.77 4.29 -14.21
C ILE A 159 31.70 4.71 -15.37
N SER A 160 31.47 4.19 -16.58
CA SER A 160 32.26 4.58 -17.76
C SER A 160 32.16 6.07 -18.05
N GLY A 161 30.96 6.66 -17.95
CA GLY A 161 30.74 8.09 -18.13
C GLY A 161 31.49 8.93 -17.08
N LEU A 162 31.45 8.54 -15.80
CA LEU A 162 32.20 9.22 -14.73
C LEU A 162 33.71 9.18 -14.96
N VAL A 163 34.24 8.04 -15.40
CA VAL A 163 35.67 7.89 -15.70
C VAL A 163 36.08 8.81 -16.85
N VAL A 164 35.28 8.89 -17.92
CA VAL A 164 35.55 9.78 -19.05
C VAL A 164 35.54 11.25 -18.61
N VAL A 165 34.56 11.66 -17.80
CA VAL A 165 34.50 13.02 -17.25
C VAL A 165 35.74 13.32 -16.39
N GLY A 166 36.05 12.45 -15.43
CA GLY A 166 37.19 12.66 -14.53
C GLY A 166 38.54 12.69 -15.24
N VAL A 167 38.74 11.88 -16.30
CA VAL A 167 39.97 11.89 -17.12
C VAL A 167 40.02 13.12 -18.03
N SER A 168 38.87 13.57 -18.56
CA SER A 168 38.79 14.76 -19.40
C SER A 168 39.24 16.01 -18.64
N ASP A 169 38.89 16.14 -17.36
CA ASP A 169 39.31 17.27 -16.53
C ASP A 169 40.81 17.34 -16.32
N ILE A 170 41.45 16.18 -16.20
CA ILE A 170 42.90 16.11 -15.94
C ILE A 170 43.71 16.46 -17.21
N TYR A 171 43.15 16.21 -18.40
CA TYR A 171 43.87 16.29 -19.67
C TYR A 171 43.72 17.64 -20.39
N TYR A 172 42.63 18.38 -20.16
CA TYR A 172 42.29 19.59 -20.90
C TYR A 172 42.49 20.90 -20.11
N ASP A 173 42.97 20.84 -18.86
CA ASP A 173 43.36 22.03 -18.11
C ASP A 173 44.86 22.34 -18.32
N ASP A 174 45.14 23.54 -18.83
CA ASP A 174 46.46 23.98 -19.29
C ASP A 174 47.35 24.58 -18.16
N ASP A 175 46.90 24.57 -16.90
CA ASP A 175 47.60 25.18 -15.76
C ASP A 175 48.56 24.19 -14.99
N PRO A 176 49.52 24.70 -14.19
CA PRO A 176 50.68 23.95 -13.68
C PRO A 176 50.33 22.75 -12.80
N MET A 177 51.31 21.85 -12.56
CA MET A 177 51.10 20.56 -11.86
C MET A 177 50.42 20.65 -10.47
N ASP A 178 50.49 21.78 -9.77
CA ASP A 178 49.79 21.99 -8.49
C ASP A 178 48.26 22.01 -8.67
N ASP A 179 47.74 22.40 -9.84
CA ASP A 179 46.30 22.48 -10.13
C ASP A 179 45.71 21.11 -10.48
N ARG A 180 46.48 20.21 -11.11
CA ARG A 180 46.01 18.85 -11.42
C ARG A 180 45.73 18.01 -10.18
N ASN A 181 46.59 18.13 -9.16
CA ASN A 181 46.37 17.44 -7.88
C ASN A 181 45.13 18.01 -7.15
N ALA A 182 44.88 19.32 -7.27
CA ALA A 182 43.67 19.95 -6.76
C ALA A 182 42.41 19.40 -7.45
N ILE A 183 42.41 19.32 -8.79
CA ILE A 183 41.29 18.78 -9.59
C ILE A 183 41.00 17.32 -9.25
N ILE A 184 42.02 16.47 -9.17
CA ILE A 184 41.87 15.05 -8.78
C ILE A 184 41.27 14.95 -7.37
N THR A 185 41.77 15.76 -6.44
CA THR A 185 41.27 15.80 -5.07
C THR A 185 39.82 16.27 -5.03
N GLY A 186 39.46 17.31 -5.79
CA GLY A 186 38.09 17.81 -5.92
C GLY A 186 37.14 16.74 -6.45
N ASN A 187 37.53 16.05 -7.53
CA ASN A 187 36.73 14.99 -8.14
C ASN A 187 36.51 13.80 -7.17
N LEU A 188 37.54 13.41 -6.40
CA LEU A 188 37.41 12.37 -5.37
C LEU A 188 36.51 12.79 -4.20
N LEU A 189 36.61 14.04 -3.74
CA LEU A 189 35.75 14.58 -2.69
C LEU A 189 34.27 14.58 -3.12
N ILE A 190 33.97 14.94 -4.37
CA ILE A 190 32.59 14.91 -4.88
C ILE A 190 32.04 13.49 -4.91
N ILE A 191 32.83 12.50 -5.35
CA ILE A 191 32.41 11.08 -5.34
C ILE A 191 32.17 10.61 -3.89
N MET A 192 33.05 10.98 -2.95
CA MET A 192 32.87 10.66 -1.53
C MET A 192 31.57 11.28 -0.97
N ALA A 193 31.29 12.53 -1.33
CA ALA A 193 30.03 13.18 -0.95
C ALA A 193 28.81 12.41 -1.50
N GLN A 194 28.87 11.90 -2.74
CA GLN A 194 27.76 11.11 -3.32
C GLN A 194 27.48 9.80 -2.56
N ILE A 195 28.49 9.19 -1.93
CA ILE A 195 28.28 8.01 -1.07
C ILE A 195 27.44 8.40 0.16
N ILE A 196 27.75 9.55 0.78
CA ILE A 196 27.04 10.05 1.96
C ILE A 196 25.60 10.40 1.60
N VAL A 197 25.38 11.08 0.47
CA VAL A 197 24.03 11.35 -0.07
C VAL A 197 23.26 10.05 -0.32
N ALA A 198 23.91 9.01 -0.86
CA ALA A 198 23.25 7.73 -1.09
C ALA A 198 22.83 7.05 0.21
N ILE A 199 23.65 7.12 1.27
CA ILE A 199 23.31 6.62 2.60
C ILE A 199 22.08 7.35 3.15
N GLN A 200 22.10 8.69 3.10
CA GLN A 200 20.97 9.53 3.50
C GLN A 200 19.68 9.10 2.80
N MET A 201 19.69 9.00 1.47
CA MET A 201 18.50 8.67 0.67
C MET A 201 17.94 7.26 0.97
N VAL A 202 18.80 6.25 1.15
CA VAL A 202 18.36 4.88 1.47
C VAL A 202 17.82 4.80 2.89
N TYR A 203 18.44 5.52 3.82
CA TYR A 203 17.97 5.63 5.20
C TYR A 203 16.60 6.29 5.26
N GLU A 204 16.41 7.44 4.61
CA GLU A 204 15.12 8.13 4.50
C GLU A 204 14.04 7.19 3.95
N GLN A 205 14.33 6.48 2.84
CA GLN A 205 13.37 5.58 2.23
C GLN A 205 12.91 4.46 3.17
N LYS A 206 13.82 3.93 4.00
CA LYS A 206 13.50 2.90 4.97
C LYS A 206 12.51 3.42 6.01
N TYR A 207 12.81 4.55 6.65
CA TYR A 207 12.00 5.08 7.74
C TYR A 207 10.70 5.75 7.29
N LEU A 208 10.66 6.32 6.09
CA LEU A 208 9.41 6.81 5.49
C LEU A 208 8.41 5.68 5.24
N LYS A 209 8.89 4.46 4.96
CA LYS A 209 8.04 3.26 4.83
C LYS A 209 7.63 2.70 6.18
N ASP A 210 8.54 2.67 7.15
CA ASP A 210 8.29 2.06 8.46
C ASP A 210 7.34 2.89 9.35
N TYR A 211 7.39 4.23 9.27
CA TYR A 211 6.63 5.14 10.15
C TYR A 211 5.56 6.01 9.44
N GLU A 212 5.35 5.83 8.13
CA GLU A 212 4.38 6.59 7.30
C GLU A 212 4.45 8.13 7.44
N VAL A 213 5.63 8.67 7.77
CA VAL A 213 5.81 10.10 8.12
C VAL A 213 5.36 11.03 6.96
N PRO A 214 4.62 12.13 7.24
CA PRO A 214 4.29 13.13 6.23
C PRO A 214 5.55 13.79 5.63
N PRO A 215 5.65 13.96 4.29
CA PRO A 215 6.83 14.54 3.65
C PRO A 215 7.24 15.93 4.18
N LEU A 216 6.27 16.82 4.43
CA LEU A 216 6.55 18.16 4.97
C LEU A 216 7.16 18.11 6.38
N LEU A 217 6.74 17.16 7.21
CA LEU A 217 7.28 16.97 8.55
C LEU A 217 8.70 16.40 8.51
N ALA A 218 8.96 15.42 7.64
CA ALA A 218 10.29 14.83 7.46
C ALA A 218 11.32 15.90 7.02
N VAL A 219 11.03 16.63 5.93
CA VAL A 219 11.89 17.73 5.45
C VAL A 219 12.05 18.82 6.51
N GLY A 220 10.96 19.16 7.19
CA GLY A 220 10.98 20.17 8.23
C GLY A 220 11.87 19.82 9.43
N LEU A 221 11.90 18.55 9.84
CA LEU A 221 12.76 18.06 10.91
C LEU A 221 14.24 18.04 10.49
N GLU A 222 14.53 17.62 9.25
CA GLU A 222 15.87 17.70 8.68
C GLU A 222 16.38 19.14 8.65
N GLY A 223 15.56 20.08 8.16
CA GLY A 223 15.86 21.51 8.19
C GLY A 223 16.09 22.06 9.59
N LEU A 224 15.29 21.64 10.58
CA LEU A 224 15.47 22.06 11.99
C LEU A 224 16.80 21.58 12.57
N PHE A 225 17.12 20.28 12.43
CA PHE A 225 18.39 19.75 12.92
C PHE A 225 19.57 20.34 12.15
N GLY A 226 19.45 20.44 10.83
CA GLY A 226 20.44 21.02 9.93
C GLY A 226 20.79 22.45 10.28
N MET A 227 19.77 23.31 10.39
CA MET A 227 19.91 24.72 10.78
C MET A 227 20.53 24.85 12.17
N THR A 228 20.12 24.02 13.14
CA THR A 228 20.66 24.07 14.51
C THR A 228 22.14 23.72 14.54
N ILE A 229 22.53 22.61 13.89
CA ILE A 229 23.93 22.16 13.85
C ILE A 229 24.78 23.19 13.11
N LEU A 230 24.34 23.65 11.95
CA LEU A 230 25.12 24.59 11.14
C LEU A 230 25.27 25.95 11.82
N SER A 231 24.21 26.45 12.48
CA SER A 231 24.29 27.70 13.27
C SER A 231 25.30 27.59 14.41
N LEU A 232 25.38 26.43 15.07
CA LEU A 232 26.40 26.18 16.11
C LEU A 232 27.81 26.10 15.51
N LEU A 233 27.95 25.55 14.29
CA LEU A 233 29.23 25.48 13.58
C LEU A 233 29.70 26.83 13.04
N MET A 234 28.80 27.78 12.76
CA MET A 234 29.19 29.14 12.32
C MET A 234 30.06 29.87 13.36
N ILE A 235 29.83 29.63 14.65
CA ILE A 235 30.55 30.29 15.75
C ILE A 235 32.06 29.99 15.68
N PRO A 236 32.52 28.72 15.69
CA PRO A 236 33.93 28.44 15.54
C PRO A 236 34.46 28.79 14.14
N MET A 237 33.66 28.67 13.07
CA MET A 237 34.09 29.02 11.71
C MET A 237 34.50 30.49 11.55
N TYR A 238 33.86 31.41 12.29
CA TYR A 238 34.26 32.81 12.33
C TYR A 238 35.69 33.03 12.86
N TYR A 239 36.17 32.17 13.76
CA TYR A 239 37.51 32.32 14.36
C TYR A 239 38.60 31.53 13.62
N ILE A 240 38.22 30.63 12.71
CA ILE A 240 39.16 29.82 11.92
C ILE A 240 39.65 30.65 10.74
N HIS A 241 40.97 30.84 10.63
CA HIS A 241 41.58 31.54 9.50
C HIS A 241 42.02 30.53 8.44
N VAL A 242 41.66 30.78 7.19
CA VAL A 242 41.94 29.90 6.06
C VAL A 242 42.66 30.63 4.92
N PRO A 243 43.44 29.92 4.08
CA PRO A 243 44.04 30.52 2.89
C PRO A 243 42.98 31.11 1.94
N ARG A 244 43.40 32.07 1.09
CA ARG A 244 42.54 32.74 0.10
C ARG A 244 41.85 31.81 -0.90
N THR A 245 42.30 30.56 -1.00
CA THR A 245 41.66 29.51 -1.80
C THR A 245 40.32 29.06 -1.23
N PHE A 246 40.09 29.20 0.07
CA PHE A 246 38.85 28.76 0.74
C PHE A 246 37.90 29.89 1.12
N SER A 247 38.41 31.12 1.28
CA SER A 247 37.61 32.29 1.59
C SER A 247 38.23 33.54 0.99
N THR A 248 37.38 34.41 0.43
CA THR A 248 37.78 35.69 -0.19
C THR A 248 37.53 36.88 0.72
N ASN A 249 37.15 36.66 1.98
CA ASN A 249 36.87 37.76 2.90
C ASN A 249 38.15 38.52 3.31
N PRO A 250 38.03 39.81 3.68
CA PRO A 250 39.18 40.67 3.99
C PRO A 250 40.01 40.17 5.19
N ASP A 251 39.35 39.54 6.16
CA ASP A 251 39.96 39.06 7.42
C ASP A 251 40.52 37.62 7.32
N GLY A 252 40.37 36.94 6.18
CA GLY A 252 40.84 35.57 5.97
C GLY A 252 40.15 34.51 6.84
N ARG A 253 38.91 34.76 7.30
CA ARG A 253 38.11 33.83 8.11
C ARG A 253 37.41 32.80 7.22
N LEU A 254 37.14 31.60 7.73
CA LEU A 254 36.46 30.55 6.98
C LEU A 254 35.04 30.94 6.58
N GLU A 255 34.30 31.61 7.45
CA GLU A 255 32.99 32.17 7.15
C GLU A 255 32.77 33.44 8.00
N ASP A 256 32.33 34.53 7.37
CA ASP A 256 32.05 35.79 8.07
C ASP A 256 30.63 36.26 7.76
N VAL A 257 29.71 35.87 8.64
CA VAL A 257 28.28 36.20 8.51
C VAL A 257 28.04 37.71 8.60
N PHE A 258 28.84 38.44 9.37
CA PHE A 258 28.66 39.89 9.52
C PHE A 258 29.08 40.62 8.26
N TYR A 259 30.18 40.18 7.63
CA TYR A 259 30.61 40.70 6.33
C TYR A 259 29.58 40.37 5.24
N ALA A 260 29.07 39.14 5.21
CA ALA A 260 28.03 38.74 4.27
C ALA A 260 26.75 39.59 4.39
N LEU A 261 26.33 39.92 5.63
CA LEU A 261 25.18 40.80 5.87
C LEU A 261 25.43 42.25 5.39
N GLN A 262 26.68 42.71 5.45
CA GLN A 262 27.07 44.00 4.87
C GLN A 262 26.98 43.96 3.34
N GLU A 263 27.53 42.92 2.69
CA GLU A 263 27.45 42.76 1.24
C GLU A 263 25.99 42.68 0.74
N ILE A 264 25.12 41.98 1.47
CA ILE A 264 23.68 41.89 1.17
C ILE A 264 22.99 43.26 1.27
N ARG A 265 23.41 44.10 2.23
CA ARG A 265 22.86 45.45 2.41
C ARG A 265 23.29 46.39 1.29
N GLU A 266 24.51 46.24 0.79
CA GLU A 266 25.08 47.05 -0.29
C GLU A 266 24.51 46.64 -1.66
N ALA A 267 24.34 45.33 -1.90
CA ALA A 267 23.77 44.77 -3.12
C ALA A 267 22.48 43.98 -2.84
N PRO A 268 21.29 44.63 -2.77
CA PRO A 268 20.03 43.98 -2.40
C PRO A 268 19.57 42.91 -3.41
N LEU A 269 20.16 42.87 -4.62
CA LEU A 269 19.95 41.77 -5.56
C LEU A 269 20.42 40.42 -5.01
N ILE A 270 21.42 40.40 -4.13
CA ILE A 270 21.88 39.19 -3.43
C ILE A 270 20.73 38.63 -2.58
N LEU A 271 19.99 39.50 -1.88
CA LEU A 271 18.85 39.09 -1.07
C LEU A 271 17.74 38.46 -1.91
N VAL A 272 17.49 38.96 -3.13
CA VAL A 272 16.51 38.39 -4.06
C VAL A 272 16.96 37.01 -4.53
N ALA A 273 18.25 36.85 -4.87
CA ALA A 273 18.81 35.56 -5.27
C ALA A 273 18.73 34.53 -4.13
N LEU A 274 19.11 34.91 -2.90
CA LEU A 274 18.99 34.07 -1.70
C LEU A 274 17.53 33.77 -1.33
N GLY A 275 16.60 34.71 -1.52
CA GLY A 275 15.17 34.48 -1.33
C GLY A 275 14.60 33.47 -2.33
N GLY A 276 14.98 33.58 -3.60
CA GLY A 276 14.66 32.59 -4.64
C GLY A 276 15.22 31.22 -4.31
N LEU A 277 16.46 31.16 -3.80
CA LEU A 277 17.12 29.95 -3.34
C LEU A 277 16.33 29.25 -2.23
N ILE A 278 16.01 29.98 -1.14
CA ILE A 278 15.24 29.48 0.01
C ILE A 278 13.90 28.89 -0.44
N PHE A 279 13.15 29.64 -1.27
CA PHE A 279 11.85 29.20 -1.76
C PHE A 279 11.99 27.93 -2.63
N SER A 280 12.94 27.92 -3.56
CA SER A 280 13.12 26.79 -4.47
C SER A 280 13.52 25.50 -3.74
N ILE A 281 14.36 25.62 -2.70
CA ILE A 281 14.81 24.49 -1.87
C ILE A 281 13.65 23.86 -1.10
N ALA A 282 12.76 24.67 -0.52
CA ALA A 282 11.58 24.17 0.19
C ALA A 282 10.73 23.25 -0.70
N PHE A 283 10.41 23.70 -1.92
CA PHE A 283 9.64 22.88 -2.87
C PHE A 283 10.42 21.70 -3.42
N PHE A 284 11.73 21.87 -3.68
CA PHE A 284 12.59 20.80 -4.17
C PHE A 284 12.67 19.63 -3.19
N ASN A 285 12.97 19.90 -1.91
CA ASN A 285 13.09 18.85 -0.89
C ASN A 285 11.73 18.22 -0.54
N PHE A 286 10.66 19.02 -0.47
CA PHE A 286 9.31 18.48 -0.34
C PHE A 286 8.96 17.52 -1.49
N ALA A 287 9.23 17.91 -2.73
CA ALA A 287 8.96 17.07 -3.89
C ALA A 287 9.86 15.81 -3.90
N GLY A 288 11.13 15.94 -3.52
CA GLY A 288 12.09 14.83 -3.44
C GLY A 288 11.68 13.75 -2.42
N ILE A 289 11.31 14.15 -1.20
CA ILE A 289 10.81 13.22 -0.18
C ILE A 289 9.46 12.62 -0.60
N SER A 290 8.58 13.41 -1.21
CA SER A 290 7.30 12.91 -1.74
C SER A 290 7.49 11.87 -2.84
N VAL A 291 8.43 12.08 -3.77
CA VAL A 291 8.80 11.08 -4.79
C VAL A 291 9.38 9.83 -4.15
N THR A 292 10.20 9.96 -3.10
CA THR A 292 10.79 8.83 -2.39
C THR A 292 9.73 7.97 -1.69
N LYS A 293 8.72 8.63 -1.10
CA LYS A 293 7.59 7.98 -0.43
C LYS A 293 6.63 7.29 -1.41
N GLU A 294 6.23 7.97 -2.48
CA GLU A 294 5.24 7.48 -3.44
C GLU A 294 5.80 6.53 -4.51
N LEU A 295 7.09 6.67 -4.85
CA LEU A 295 7.77 5.88 -5.87
C LEU A 295 8.96 5.13 -5.26
N SER A 296 10.15 5.73 -5.27
CA SER A 296 11.38 5.15 -4.69
C SER A 296 12.51 6.18 -4.63
N ALA A 297 13.52 5.96 -3.77
CA ALA A 297 14.75 6.77 -3.78
C ALA A 297 15.47 6.69 -5.13
N THR A 298 15.44 5.51 -5.76
CA THR A 298 15.98 5.29 -7.10
C THR A 298 15.36 6.22 -8.14
N THR A 299 14.05 6.47 -8.08
CA THR A 299 13.35 7.39 -8.98
C THR A 299 13.71 8.85 -8.70
N ARG A 300 13.82 9.24 -7.42
CA ARG A 300 14.26 10.59 -7.01
C ARG A 300 15.59 10.94 -7.67
N MET A 301 16.56 10.04 -7.61
CA MET A 301 17.91 10.29 -8.14
C MET A 301 17.94 10.50 -9.64
N VAL A 302 17.05 9.83 -10.35
CA VAL A 302 16.95 9.97 -11.80
C VAL A 302 16.42 11.34 -12.14
N LEU A 303 15.41 11.81 -11.40
CA LEU A 303 14.92 13.18 -11.53
C LEU A 303 16.01 14.19 -11.16
N ASP A 304 16.84 13.90 -10.15
CA ASP A 304 18.01 14.71 -9.81
C ASP A 304 19.00 14.81 -10.98
N SER A 305 19.20 13.72 -11.72
CA SER A 305 20.07 13.71 -12.90
C SER A 305 19.44 14.37 -14.12
N VAL A 306 18.11 14.25 -14.31
CA VAL A 306 17.39 14.97 -15.35
C VAL A 306 17.47 16.48 -15.13
N ARG A 307 17.39 16.93 -13.87
CA ARG A 307 17.68 18.32 -13.53
C ARG A 307 19.09 18.75 -13.95
N THR A 308 20.11 17.92 -13.72
CA THR A 308 21.50 18.22 -14.13
C THR A 308 21.59 18.49 -15.64
N LEU A 309 20.84 17.74 -16.46
CA LEU A 309 20.73 17.98 -17.91
C LEU A 309 20.15 19.36 -18.23
N VAL A 310 19.07 19.73 -17.53
CA VAL A 310 18.40 21.02 -17.71
C VAL A 310 19.34 22.17 -17.32
N ILE A 311 20.05 22.03 -16.20
CA ILE A 311 21.02 23.03 -15.75
C ILE A 311 22.13 23.19 -16.78
N TRP A 312 22.74 22.11 -17.25
CA TRP A 312 23.83 22.18 -18.22
C TRP A 312 23.38 22.79 -19.56
N ALA A 313 22.19 22.44 -20.05
CA ALA A 313 21.62 23.02 -21.28
C ALA A 313 21.33 24.52 -21.16
N VAL A 314 21.00 24.99 -19.96
CA VAL A 314 20.68 26.39 -19.67
C VAL A 314 21.92 27.18 -19.25
N SER A 315 22.93 26.55 -18.63
CA SER A 315 24.10 27.23 -18.08
C SER A 315 25.09 27.67 -19.13
N ILE A 316 25.30 26.85 -20.17
CA ILE A 316 26.21 27.17 -21.29
C ILE A 316 25.88 28.53 -21.93
N PRO A 317 24.64 28.82 -22.36
CA PRO A 317 24.33 30.09 -22.99
C PRO A 317 24.20 31.27 -22.02
N LEU A 318 23.98 31.03 -20.73
CA LEU A 318 23.75 32.10 -19.74
C LEU A 318 25.02 32.55 -19.00
N PHE A 319 26.03 31.69 -18.86
CA PHE A 319 27.20 31.93 -18.00
C PHE A 319 28.56 31.85 -18.71
N ASP A 320 28.58 31.72 -20.05
CA ASP A 320 29.79 31.81 -20.88
C ASP A 320 30.88 30.78 -20.49
N GLU A 321 30.48 29.54 -20.19
CA GLU A 321 31.38 28.46 -19.76
C GLU A 321 32.16 27.84 -20.95
N ASN A 322 33.47 27.61 -20.78
CA ASN A 322 34.35 27.02 -21.81
C ASN A 322 33.97 25.57 -22.13
N PHE A 323 33.82 25.26 -23.42
CA PHE A 323 33.35 23.97 -23.92
C PHE A 323 34.49 22.95 -24.08
N ILE A 324 34.43 21.83 -23.34
CA ILE A 324 35.38 20.71 -23.49
C ILE A 324 34.67 19.57 -24.25
N PRO A 325 35.03 19.29 -25.53
CA PRO A 325 34.32 18.32 -26.37
C PRO A 325 34.29 16.88 -25.80
N MET A 326 35.34 16.49 -25.07
CA MET A 326 35.43 15.15 -24.46
C MET A 326 34.47 14.95 -23.29
N GLN A 327 34.05 16.03 -22.60
CA GLN A 327 33.05 15.96 -21.53
C GLN A 327 31.66 15.56 -22.06
N ILE A 328 31.32 15.89 -23.32
CA ILE A 328 30.03 15.50 -23.94
C ILE A 328 29.92 13.98 -24.08
N LEU A 329 31.02 13.31 -24.42
CA LEU A 329 31.02 11.86 -24.54
C LEU A 329 30.77 11.20 -23.17
N GLY A 330 31.45 11.69 -22.14
CA GLY A 330 31.22 11.23 -20.76
C GLY A 330 29.79 11.48 -20.30
N PHE A 331 29.26 12.67 -20.60
CA PHE A 331 27.88 13.05 -20.32
C PHE A 331 26.84 12.19 -21.05
N ALA A 332 27.04 11.91 -22.35
CA ALA A 332 26.16 11.06 -23.13
C ALA A 332 26.13 9.63 -22.55
N LEU A 333 27.27 9.10 -22.12
CA LEU A 333 27.37 7.79 -21.45
C LEU A 333 26.65 7.79 -20.09
N LEU A 334 26.82 8.84 -19.29
CA LEU A 334 26.10 9.02 -18.03
C LEU A 334 24.59 8.97 -18.27
N VAL A 335 24.10 9.82 -19.18
CA VAL A 335 22.67 9.94 -19.50
C VAL A 335 22.09 8.64 -20.03
N LEU A 336 22.81 7.98 -20.95
CA LEU A 336 22.43 6.68 -21.47
C LEU A 336 22.31 5.66 -20.32
N GLY A 337 23.36 5.53 -19.49
CA GLY A 337 23.37 4.60 -18.36
C GLY A 337 22.23 4.83 -17.37
N MET A 338 21.88 6.09 -17.11
CA MET A 338 20.76 6.46 -16.27
C MET A 338 19.42 6.05 -16.88
N PHE A 339 19.19 6.30 -18.18
CA PHE A 339 17.96 5.85 -18.82
C PHE A 339 17.84 4.33 -18.96
N VAL A 340 18.97 3.62 -19.09
CA VAL A 340 19.00 2.15 -19.03
C VAL A 340 18.58 1.66 -17.65
N TYR A 341 19.14 2.26 -16.60
CA TYR A 341 18.87 1.87 -15.22
C TYR A 341 17.39 2.02 -14.81
N VAL A 342 16.69 2.98 -15.42
CA VAL A 342 15.30 3.34 -15.11
C VAL A 342 14.30 2.64 -16.03
N ASP A 343 14.78 1.82 -16.95
CA ASP A 343 13.92 1.07 -17.87
C ASP A 343 13.17 1.99 -18.87
N TYR A 344 13.59 3.24 -19.07
CA TYR A 344 12.94 4.18 -20.01
C TYR A 344 13.39 3.99 -21.47
N LEU A 345 14.69 3.80 -21.72
CA LEU A 345 15.24 3.59 -23.07
C LEU A 345 15.30 2.11 -23.44
N ILE A 346 15.80 1.31 -22.50
CA ILE A 346 15.98 -0.13 -22.67
C ILE A 346 14.71 -0.88 -22.30
N GLY A 347 13.84 -0.42 -21.41
CA GLY A 347 12.59 -1.13 -21.14
C GLY A 347 11.76 -1.41 -22.38
N PRO A 348 11.35 -0.42 -23.19
CA PRO A 348 10.55 -0.71 -24.38
C PRO A 348 11.32 -1.46 -25.46
N LEU A 349 12.59 -1.10 -25.72
CA LEU A 349 13.39 -1.67 -26.82
C LEU A 349 14.03 -3.02 -26.48
N PHE A 350 14.44 -3.24 -25.24
CA PHE A 350 15.03 -4.47 -24.71
C PHE A 350 13.93 -5.42 -24.22
N ARG A 351 12.79 -4.96 -23.67
CA ARG A 351 11.60 -5.81 -23.46
C ARG A 351 11.07 -6.40 -24.76
N ASN A 352 11.18 -5.65 -25.85
CA ASN A 352 10.79 -6.13 -27.18
C ASN A 352 11.89 -6.93 -27.91
N ARG A 353 13.17 -6.90 -27.47
CA ARG A 353 14.29 -7.46 -28.25
C ARG A 353 15.22 -8.44 -27.51
N ILE A 354 15.37 -8.33 -26.18
CA ILE A 354 16.24 -9.19 -25.34
C ILE A 354 15.49 -9.80 -24.13
N LEU A 355 14.35 -9.24 -23.74
CA LEU A 355 13.39 -9.80 -22.80
C LEU A 355 12.21 -10.56 -23.47
N PRO A 356 12.38 -11.25 -24.62
CA PRO A 356 11.65 -12.48 -24.87
C PRO A 356 12.06 -13.62 -23.92
N SER A 357 13.24 -13.59 -23.29
CA SER A 357 13.87 -14.82 -22.78
C SER A 357 14.25 -14.90 -21.30
N MET A 358 13.98 -13.90 -20.44
CA MET A 358 14.18 -14.06 -18.98
C MET A 358 12.98 -14.66 -18.22
N ASN A 359 12.04 -15.25 -18.96
CA ASN A 359 11.18 -16.34 -18.48
C ASN A 359 11.51 -17.69 -19.18
N GLU A 360 12.46 -17.73 -20.13
CA GLU A 360 12.76 -18.95 -20.89
C GLU A 360 13.63 -19.95 -20.13
N SER A 361 14.34 -19.55 -19.08
CA SER A 361 15.01 -20.52 -18.20
C SER A 361 14.05 -21.27 -17.26
N ARG A 362 12.73 -21.01 -17.34
CA ARG A 362 11.66 -21.89 -16.83
C ARG A 362 10.70 -22.40 -17.91
N LEU A 363 10.92 -22.09 -19.20
CA LEU A 363 10.13 -22.62 -20.32
C LEU A 363 10.76 -23.90 -20.90
N THR A 364 11.05 -24.86 -20.01
CA THR A 364 11.02 -26.28 -20.40
C THR A 364 9.64 -26.89 -20.09
N GLY A 365 8.61 -26.05 -20.11
CA GLY A 365 7.21 -26.47 -20.15
C GLY A 365 6.81 -26.85 -21.58
N PRO A 366 5.85 -27.78 -21.76
CA PRO A 366 5.40 -28.20 -23.09
C PRO A 366 4.78 -27.01 -23.83
N GLN A 367 5.35 -26.66 -25.00
CA GLN A 367 4.84 -25.59 -25.86
C GLN A 367 3.32 -25.70 -26.07
N MET A 368 2.60 -24.60 -25.83
CA MET A 368 1.15 -24.51 -26.03
C MET A 368 0.77 -24.99 -27.44
N ASN A 369 -0.07 -26.01 -27.51
CA ASN A 369 -0.55 -26.61 -28.76
C ASN A 369 -2.09 -26.60 -28.81
N ALA A 370 -2.67 -26.94 -29.96
CA ALA A 370 -4.12 -26.96 -30.12
C ALA A 370 -4.82 -27.89 -29.11
N ALA A 371 -4.19 -29.01 -28.73
CA ALA A 371 -4.73 -29.94 -27.75
C ALA A 371 -4.82 -29.31 -26.34
N LYS A 372 -3.79 -28.59 -25.89
CA LYS A 372 -3.81 -27.86 -24.60
C LYS A 372 -4.79 -26.69 -24.64
N LEU A 373 -4.96 -26.00 -25.77
CA LEU A 373 -6.04 -25.00 -25.94
C LEU A 373 -7.43 -25.62 -25.85
N GLN A 374 -7.67 -26.77 -26.49
CA GLN A 374 -8.92 -27.51 -26.35
C GLN A 374 -9.14 -27.96 -24.90
N GLN A 375 -8.08 -28.38 -24.21
CA GLN A 375 -8.13 -28.73 -22.79
C GLN A 375 -8.53 -27.51 -21.94
N ILE A 376 -7.90 -26.35 -22.13
CA ILE A 376 -8.25 -25.11 -21.42
C ILE A 376 -9.69 -24.70 -21.72
N ARG A 377 -10.14 -24.81 -22.98
CA ARG A 377 -11.53 -24.55 -23.36
C ARG A 377 -12.52 -25.46 -22.63
N ARG A 378 -12.21 -26.75 -22.46
CA ARG A 378 -13.07 -27.71 -21.75
C ARG A 378 -12.99 -27.60 -20.23
N SER A 379 -11.82 -27.26 -19.70
CA SER A 379 -11.51 -27.26 -18.27
C SER A 379 -10.43 -26.22 -18.00
N ALA A 380 -10.87 -24.97 -17.88
CA ALA A 380 -10.02 -23.80 -17.88
C ALA A 380 -9.10 -23.67 -16.66
N LEU A 381 -9.55 -24.11 -15.48
CA LEU A 381 -8.75 -24.04 -14.25
C LEU A 381 -8.48 -25.46 -13.76
N ARG A 382 -7.20 -25.76 -13.56
CA ARG A 382 -6.71 -27.05 -13.05
C ARG A 382 -5.58 -26.81 -12.07
N PHE A 383 -5.51 -27.71 -11.09
CA PHE A 383 -4.35 -27.89 -10.24
C PHE A 383 -3.62 -29.15 -10.67
N GLU A 384 -2.30 -29.16 -10.53
CA GLU A 384 -1.55 -30.42 -10.53
C GLU A 384 -2.00 -31.28 -9.34
N GLU A 385 -1.84 -32.60 -9.43
CA GLU A 385 -2.15 -33.50 -8.31
C GLU A 385 -1.40 -33.06 -7.06
N SER A 386 -2.13 -32.49 -6.10
CA SER A 386 -1.60 -32.06 -4.82
C SER A 386 -2.05 -33.01 -3.72
N VAL A 387 -1.25 -33.09 -2.66
CA VAL A 387 -1.63 -33.85 -1.47
C VAL A 387 -2.91 -33.25 -0.89
N ARG A 388 -3.96 -34.07 -0.82
CA ARG A 388 -5.26 -33.66 -0.29
C ARG A 388 -5.13 -33.30 1.19
N LYS A 389 -5.17 -32.00 1.50
CA LYS A 389 -5.16 -31.48 2.88
C LYS A 389 -6.57 -31.23 3.39
N LYS A 390 -6.77 -31.41 4.68
CA LYS A 390 -7.99 -31.02 5.40
C LYS A 390 -7.80 -29.66 6.04
N ILE A 391 -8.65 -28.70 5.69
CA ILE A 391 -8.48 -27.29 6.04
C ILE A 391 -9.79 -26.76 6.59
N VAL A 392 -9.73 -26.11 7.75
CA VAL A 392 -10.85 -25.35 8.29
C VAL A 392 -10.60 -23.87 8.03
N ILE A 393 -11.56 -23.17 7.42
CA ILE A 393 -11.43 -21.74 7.08
C ILE A 393 -12.50 -20.95 7.83
N ASP A 394 -12.06 -20.09 8.74
CA ASP A 394 -12.88 -19.15 9.49
C ASP A 394 -12.83 -17.78 8.82
N TYR A 395 -13.99 -17.27 8.40
CA TYR A 395 -14.07 -15.96 7.76
C TYR A 395 -15.45 -15.32 7.90
N SER A 396 -15.49 -14.02 7.58
CA SER A 396 -16.59 -13.10 7.86
C SER A 396 -16.77 -12.80 9.35
N SER A 397 -17.22 -13.79 10.12
CA SER A 397 -17.27 -13.80 11.59
C SER A 397 -17.67 -12.45 12.23
N PRO A 398 -18.81 -11.84 11.80
CA PRO A 398 -19.20 -10.53 12.27
C PRO A 398 -19.71 -10.57 13.71
N ASN A 399 -19.56 -9.44 14.40
CA ASN A 399 -20.27 -9.20 15.65
C ASN A 399 -21.68 -8.69 15.36
N ILE A 400 -22.70 -9.43 15.81
CA ILE A 400 -24.10 -9.16 15.46
C ILE A 400 -24.76 -8.07 16.32
N ALA A 401 -24.07 -7.54 17.34
CA ALA A 401 -24.49 -6.33 18.04
C ALA A 401 -24.11 -5.05 17.26
N LYS A 402 -23.30 -5.17 16.21
CA LYS A 402 -22.89 -4.06 15.35
C LYS A 402 -23.43 -4.26 13.93
N GLN A 403 -23.65 -3.14 13.24
CA GLN A 403 -24.02 -3.17 11.84
C GLN A 403 -22.90 -3.79 11.00
N PHE A 404 -23.27 -4.60 10.02
CA PHE A 404 -22.31 -5.20 9.09
C PHE A 404 -21.65 -4.11 8.24
N HIS A 405 -20.33 -3.98 8.33
CA HIS A 405 -19.56 -2.92 7.69
C HIS A 405 -18.50 -3.49 6.73
N ILE A 406 -17.81 -2.61 6.01
CA ILE A 406 -16.83 -2.97 4.96
C ILE A 406 -15.69 -3.89 5.42
N GLY A 407 -15.31 -3.85 6.70
CA GLY A 407 -14.29 -4.73 7.27
C GLY A 407 -14.73 -6.20 7.25
N ASN A 408 -15.99 -6.46 7.60
CA ASN A 408 -16.59 -7.79 7.53
C ASN A 408 -16.71 -8.26 6.08
N LEU A 409 -17.02 -7.34 5.15
CA LEU A 409 -17.06 -7.65 3.71
C LEU A 409 -15.69 -8.11 3.19
N ARG A 410 -14.59 -7.46 3.60
CA ARG A 410 -13.23 -7.87 3.16
C ARG A 410 -12.85 -9.28 3.64
N SER A 411 -13.14 -9.60 4.90
CA SER A 411 -13.00 -10.97 5.40
C SER A 411 -13.86 -11.95 4.59
N THR A 412 -15.12 -11.59 4.36
CA THR A 412 -16.10 -12.39 3.59
C THR A 412 -15.58 -12.73 2.18
N LEU A 413 -15.18 -11.73 1.41
CA LEU A 413 -14.74 -11.90 0.03
C LEU A 413 -13.43 -12.68 -0.08
N THR A 414 -12.49 -12.39 0.82
CA THR A 414 -11.19 -13.06 0.86
C THR A 414 -11.34 -14.52 1.28
N GLY A 415 -12.09 -14.79 2.34
CA GLY A 415 -12.35 -16.15 2.82
C GLY A 415 -13.14 -16.98 1.82
N ARG A 416 -14.14 -16.38 1.16
CA ARG A 416 -14.87 -17.03 0.04
C ARG A 416 -13.93 -17.42 -1.11
N TYR A 417 -12.98 -16.55 -1.48
CA TYR A 417 -11.99 -16.91 -2.50
C TYR A 417 -11.13 -18.09 -2.05
N LEU A 418 -10.65 -18.07 -0.80
CA LEU A 418 -9.84 -19.14 -0.23
C LEU A 418 -10.61 -20.47 -0.15
N ASP A 419 -11.87 -20.44 0.26
CA ASP A 419 -12.75 -21.61 0.23
C ASP A 419 -12.84 -22.20 -1.20
N ARG A 420 -13.14 -21.36 -2.19
CA ARG A 420 -13.28 -21.80 -3.59
C ARG A 420 -12.00 -22.36 -4.18
N ILE A 421 -10.87 -21.67 -3.99
CA ILE A 421 -9.59 -22.10 -4.58
C ILE A 421 -9.09 -23.41 -3.95
N HIS A 422 -9.27 -23.60 -2.64
CA HIS A 422 -8.89 -24.86 -1.99
C HIS A 422 -9.82 -26.02 -2.39
N ARG A 423 -11.13 -25.79 -2.51
CA ARG A 423 -12.07 -26.80 -3.06
C ARG A 423 -11.75 -27.15 -4.50
N LEU A 424 -11.38 -26.16 -5.32
CA LEU A 424 -10.93 -26.35 -6.69
C LEU A 424 -9.64 -27.20 -6.74
N ALA A 425 -8.73 -26.99 -5.80
CA ALA A 425 -7.53 -27.81 -5.56
C ALA A 425 -7.81 -29.19 -4.93
N LYS A 426 -9.09 -29.56 -4.76
CA LYS A 426 -9.54 -30.84 -4.18
C LYS A 426 -9.18 -31.06 -2.71
N CYS A 427 -8.81 -30.01 -1.97
CA CYS A 427 -8.68 -30.07 -0.51
C CYS A 427 -10.03 -30.40 0.15
N ASP A 428 -9.99 -31.04 1.32
CA ASP A 428 -11.15 -31.23 2.18
C ASP A 428 -11.36 -29.96 3.01
N VAL A 429 -12.18 -29.05 2.50
CA VAL A 429 -12.42 -27.72 3.09
C VAL A 429 -13.68 -27.74 3.92
N HIS A 430 -13.58 -27.24 5.15
CA HIS A 430 -14.72 -26.97 6.03
C HIS A 430 -14.78 -25.48 6.37
N SER A 431 -15.76 -24.76 5.83
CA SER A 431 -15.91 -23.31 6.06
C SER A 431 -16.75 -23.03 7.29
N VAL A 432 -16.24 -22.15 8.16
CA VAL A 432 -16.88 -21.77 9.43
C VAL A 432 -17.16 -20.28 9.43
N ASN A 433 -18.36 -19.90 9.86
CA ASN A 433 -18.68 -18.52 10.25
C ASN A 433 -18.80 -18.45 11.76
N TYR A 434 -17.83 -17.84 12.45
CA TYR A 434 -17.79 -17.74 13.90
C TYR A 434 -18.40 -16.44 14.37
N ILE A 435 -19.70 -16.48 14.67
CA ILE A 435 -20.50 -15.30 14.95
C ILE A 435 -20.20 -14.77 16.36
N GLY A 436 -19.85 -13.49 16.43
CA GLY A 436 -19.72 -12.74 17.68
C GLY A 436 -21.09 -12.40 18.25
N ASP A 437 -21.74 -13.37 18.87
CA ASP A 437 -23.07 -13.26 19.48
C ASP A 437 -23.03 -13.11 21.01
N TRP A 438 -21.85 -12.92 21.60
CA TRP A 438 -21.70 -12.85 23.05
C TRP A 438 -20.71 -11.78 23.51
N GLY A 439 -20.88 -11.30 24.74
CA GLY A 439 -19.97 -10.37 25.41
C GLY A 439 -20.63 -9.06 25.88
N GLN A 440 -19.79 -8.12 26.31
CA GLN A 440 -20.21 -6.85 26.91
C GLN A 440 -21.20 -6.05 26.05
N GLN A 441 -21.14 -6.17 24.72
CA GLN A 441 -22.03 -5.45 23.82
C GLN A 441 -23.50 -5.83 24.01
N PHE A 442 -23.79 -7.11 24.30
CA PHE A 442 -25.16 -7.58 24.58
C PHE A 442 -25.60 -7.19 25.98
N ALA A 443 -24.71 -7.31 26.97
CA ALA A 443 -24.98 -6.85 28.33
C ALA A 443 -25.27 -5.34 28.37
N LEU A 444 -24.55 -4.57 27.55
CA LEU A 444 -24.74 -3.14 27.38
C LEU A 444 -26.15 -2.82 26.85
N MET A 445 -26.55 -3.48 25.77
CA MET A 445 -27.89 -3.33 25.21
C MET A 445 -28.98 -3.77 26.18
N ALA A 446 -28.79 -4.90 26.86
CA ALA A 446 -29.73 -5.42 27.85
C ALA A 446 -29.88 -4.52 29.08
N THR A 447 -28.81 -3.83 29.50
CA THR A 447 -28.85 -2.90 30.64
C THR A 447 -29.61 -1.62 30.30
N TYR A 448 -29.49 -1.15 29.05
CA TYR A 448 -30.24 0.01 28.58
C TYR A 448 -31.67 -0.32 28.13
N TRP A 449 -31.96 -1.60 27.85
CA TRP A 449 -33.22 -2.04 27.25
C TRP A 449 -34.42 -1.66 28.15
N PRO A 450 -35.40 -0.89 27.66
CA PRO A 450 -36.58 -0.56 28.45
C PRO A 450 -37.44 -1.82 28.62
N SER A 451 -37.68 -2.22 29.88
CA SER A 451 -38.33 -3.47 30.29
C SER A 451 -39.80 -3.64 29.87
N ALA A 452 -40.35 -2.78 29.01
CA ALA A 452 -41.78 -2.76 28.67
C ALA A 452 -42.05 -2.14 27.28
N ASN A 453 -41.37 -2.60 26.23
CA ASN A 453 -41.59 -2.02 24.90
C ASN A 453 -42.65 -2.82 24.10
N SER A 454 -43.92 -2.42 24.20
CA SER A 454 -45.01 -2.96 23.35
C SER A 454 -44.73 -2.82 21.85
N PHE A 455 -43.90 -1.83 21.48
CA PHE A 455 -43.37 -1.66 20.13
C PHE A 455 -42.53 -2.86 19.66
N TRP A 456 -41.77 -3.52 20.53
CA TRP A 456 -40.92 -4.66 20.14
C TRP A 456 -41.74 -5.81 19.56
N HIS A 457 -42.90 -6.11 20.13
CA HIS A 457 -43.72 -7.21 19.65
C HIS A 457 -44.52 -6.88 18.39
N THR A 458 -44.63 -5.59 18.02
CA THR A 458 -45.46 -5.09 16.91
C THR A 458 -44.67 -4.49 15.75
N ALA A 459 -43.39 -4.17 15.95
CA ALA A 459 -42.52 -3.55 14.96
C ALA A 459 -42.05 -4.52 13.86
N SER A 460 -41.80 -3.97 12.67
CA SER A 460 -41.16 -4.71 11.57
C SER A 460 -39.71 -5.09 11.94
N GLU A 461 -39.15 -6.11 11.29
CA GLU A 461 -37.74 -6.50 11.52
C GLU A 461 -36.77 -5.33 11.26
N THR A 462 -37.00 -4.55 10.22
CA THR A 462 -36.20 -3.36 9.89
C THR A 462 -36.25 -2.32 11.00
N ASP A 463 -37.41 -2.10 11.62
CA ASP A 463 -37.55 -1.13 12.71
C ASP A 463 -36.94 -1.65 14.02
N LYS A 464 -37.00 -2.96 14.26
CA LYS A 464 -36.29 -3.61 15.37
C LYS A 464 -34.78 -3.43 15.25
N ILE A 465 -34.21 -3.64 14.06
CA ILE A 465 -32.77 -3.45 13.80
C ILE A 465 -32.36 -1.99 14.06
N LYS A 466 -33.15 -1.01 13.60
CA LYS A 466 -32.91 0.41 13.88
C LYS A 466 -32.96 0.72 15.37
N LEU A 467 -33.96 0.19 16.08
CA LEU A 467 -34.09 0.39 17.52
C LEU A 467 -32.89 -0.19 18.27
N LEU A 468 -32.47 -1.43 17.94
CA LEU A 468 -31.30 -2.06 18.55
C LEU A 468 -30.03 -1.24 18.33
N ARG A 469 -29.84 -0.70 17.11
CA ARG A 469 -28.73 0.21 16.80
C ARG A 469 -28.77 1.45 17.68
N ASP A 470 -29.93 2.08 17.80
CA ASP A 470 -30.08 3.31 18.57
C ASP A 470 -29.85 3.05 20.07
N CYS A 471 -30.38 1.95 20.60
CA CYS A 471 -30.10 1.46 21.95
C CYS A 471 -28.59 1.25 22.18
N TYR A 472 -27.90 0.58 21.24
CA TYR A 472 -26.46 0.36 21.34
C TYR A 472 -25.68 1.69 21.38
N VAL A 473 -26.02 2.65 20.51
CA VAL A 473 -25.35 3.97 20.47
C VAL A 473 -25.55 4.74 21.77
N VAL A 474 -26.78 4.78 22.30
CA VAL A 474 -27.06 5.50 23.55
C VAL A 474 -26.39 4.80 24.74
N ALA A 475 -26.47 3.48 24.82
CA ALA A 475 -25.85 2.72 25.90
C ALA A 475 -24.32 2.88 25.91
N ASN A 476 -23.66 2.93 24.74
CA ASN A 476 -22.22 3.20 24.64
C ASN A 476 -21.84 4.61 25.15
N ARG A 477 -22.73 5.59 25.01
CA ARG A 477 -22.51 6.92 25.59
C ARG A 477 -22.60 6.85 27.11
N LYS A 478 -23.64 6.22 27.64
CA LYS A 478 -23.86 6.08 29.08
C LYS A 478 -22.71 5.34 29.78
N ILE A 479 -22.19 4.25 29.21
CA ILE A 479 -21.08 3.51 29.84
C ILE A 479 -19.78 4.30 29.93
N ALA A 480 -19.59 5.32 29.08
CA ALA A 480 -18.43 6.20 29.14
C ALA A 480 -18.59 7.36 30.15
N GLU A 481 -19.83 7.76 30.43
CA GLU A 481 -20.16 8.95 31.24
C GLU A 481 -20.61 8.60 32.67
N GLU A 482 -21.22 7.43 32.87
CA GLU A 482 -21.87 7.02 34.12
C GLU A 482 -21.21 5.75 34.71
N GLU A 483 -20.49 5.89 35.83
CA GLU A 483 -19.79 4.76 36.47
C GLU A 483 -20.75 3.68 37.00
N ASP A 484 -21.91 4.09 37.56
CA ASP A 484 -22.96 3.18 38.02
C ASP A 484 -23.53 2.33 36.88
N PHE A 485 -23.69 2.92 35.70
CA PHE A 485 -24.13 2.20 34.51
C PHE A 485 -23.07 1.21 34.04
N ALA A 486 -21.78 1.59 34.09
CA ALA A 486 -20.69 0.67 33.78
C ALA A 486 -20.62 -0.52 34.74
N GLY A 487 -20.86 -0.31 36.04
CA GLY A 487 -21.02 -1.37 37.03
C GLY A 487 -22.18 -2.31 36.69
N SER A 488 -23.35 -1.74 36.41
CA SER A 488 -24.57 -2.47 36.05
C SER A 488 -24.38 -3.37 34.81
N VAL A 489 -23.65 -2.88 33.79
CA VAL A 489 -23.34 -3.66 32.58
C VAL A 489 -22.46 -4.87 32.89
N LYS A 490 -21.47 -4.72 33.79
CA LYS A 490 -20.61 -5.84 34.20
C LYS A 490 -21.40 -6.89 34.97
N GLU A 491 -22.23 -6.48 35.93
CA GLU A 491 -23.11 -7.37 36.67
C GLU A 491 -24.08 -8.12 35.74
N LYS A 492 -24.64 -7.40 34.76
CA LYS A 492 -25.52 -7.98 33.73
C LYS A 492 -24.80 -9.05 32.91
N LEU A 493 -23.55 -8.82 32.52
CA LEU A 493 -22.76 -9.79 31.76
C LEU A 493 -22.51 -11.07 32.57
N THR A 494 -22.12 -10.94 33.85
CA THR A 494 -21.94 -12.09 34.74
C THR A 494 -23.25 -12.86 34.92
N GLN A 495 -24.36 -12.16 35.12
CA GLN A 495 -25.70 -12.75 35.21
C GLN A 495 -26.06 -13.55 33.95
N MET A 496 -25.77 -13.00 32.76
CA MET A 496 -25.99 -13.66 31.48
C MET A 496 -25.14 -14.93 31.32
N GLU A 497 -23.86 -14.91 31.73
CA GLU A 497 -23.01 -16.11 31.67
C GLU A 497 -23.51 -17.22 32.62
N ASP A 498 -24.02 -16.87 33.79
CA ASP A 498 -24.59 -17.82 34.74
C ASP A 498 -25.89 -18.45 34.21
N PHE A 499 -26.72 -17.68 33.52
CA PHE A 499 -27.89 -18.20 32.80
C PHE A 499 -27.49 -19.23 31.74
N ILE A 500 -26.48 -18.93 30.91
CA ILE A 500 -25.93 -19.90 29.94
C ILE A 500 -25.43 -21.16 30.66
N ALA A 501 -24.65 -21.02 31.73
CA ALA A 501 -24.06 -22.15 32.43
C ALA A 501 -25.12 -23.09 33.04
N ARG A 502 -26.29 -22.55 33.45
CA ARG A 502 -27.42 -23.32 33.98
C ARG A 502 -28.38 -23.82 32.89
N GLY A 503 -28.22 -23.36 31.65
CA GLY A 503 -29.17 -23.62 30.56
C GLY A 503 -30.52 -22.93 30.74
N ASP A 504 -30.58 -21.83 31.51
CA ASP A 504 -31.80 -21.06 31.74
C ASP A 504 -31.91 -19.89 30.76
N PHE A 505 -32.83 -20.00 29.81
CA PHE A 505 -33.09 -18.98 28.79
C PHE A 505 -34.45 -18.29 28.97
N SER A 506 -35.08 -18.43 30.14
CA SER A 506 -36.43 -17.92 30.40
C SER A 506 -36.46 -16.43 30.71
N SER A 507 -35.35 -15.85 31.21
CA SER A 507 -35.28 -14.44 31.58
C SER A 507 -35.45 -13.51 30.39
N GLU A 508 -36.04 -12.33 30.62
CA GLU A 508 -36.27 -11.30 29.57
C GLU A 508 -34.98 -10.91 28.84
N ILE A 509 -33.85 -10.87 29.56
CA ILE A 509 -32.53 -10.55 29.01
C ILE A 509 -32.06 -11.63 28.02
N MET A 510 -32.25 -12.91 28.37
CA MET A 510 -31.87 -14.02 27.49
C MET A 510 -32.82 -14.15 26.30
N GLN A 511 -34.11 -13.81 26.47
CA GLN A 511 -35.06 -13.73 25.36
C GLN A 511 -34.66 -12.63 24.36
N LEU A 512 -34.36 -11.42 24.84
CA LEU A 512 -33.87 -10.32 24.00
C LEU A 512 -32.61 -10.73 23.23
N TRP A 513 -31.64 -11.35 23.89
CA TRP A 513 -30.43 -11.86 23.24
C TRP A 513 -30.74 -12.87 22.13
N ARG A 514 -31.66 -13.82 22.37
CA ARG A 514 -32.08 -14.82 21.36
C ARG A 514 -32.77 -14.17 20.17
N ASP A 515 -33.62 -13.17 20.41
CA ASP A 515 -34.29 -12.42 19.34
C ASP A 515 -33.28 -11.68 18.47
N ILE A 516 -32.30 -10.98 19.10
CA ILE A 516 -31.21 -10.31 18.38
C ILE A 516 -30.42 -11.32 17.56
N ARG A 517 -30.03 -12.46 18.16
CA ARG A 517 -29.29 -13.52 17.46
C ARG A 517 -30.07 -14.03 16.25
N GLY A 518 -31.36 -14.31 16.41
CA GLY A 518 -32.23 -14.81 15.34
C GLY A 518 -32.32 -13.84 14.17
N MET A 519 -32.72 -12.59 14.43
CA MET A 519 -32.91 -11.58 13.39
C MET A 519 -31.61 -11.24 12.66
N SER A 520 -30.51 -11.00 13.39
CA SER A 520 -29.22 -10.69 12.76
C SER A 520 -28.70 -11.86 11.94
N THR A 521 -28.89 -13.11 12.38
CA THR A 521 -28.48 -14.29 11.60
C THR A 521 -29.28 -14.42 10.31
N SER A 522 -30.59 -14.17 10.33
CA SER A 522 -31.44 -14.20 9.12
C SER A 522 -30.99 -13.15 8.10
N HIS A 523 -30.77 -11.92 8.54
CA HIS A 523 -30.29 -10.83 7.68
C HIS A 523 -28.89 -11.14 7.08
N LEU A 524 -27.98 -11.71 7.87
CA LEU A 524 -26.66 -12.14 7.37
C LEU A 524 -26.76 -13.23 6.31
N LYS A 525 -27.71 -14.17 6.41
CA LYS A 525 -27.90 -15.21 5.40
C LYS A 525 -28.29 -14.64 4.05
N GLU A 526 -29.21 -13.68 4.02
CA GLU A 526 -29.60 -12.97 2.79
C GLU A 526 -28.39 -12.22 2.20
N PHE A 527 -27.63 -11.55 3.06
CA PHE A 527 -26.41 -10.86 2.68
C PHE A 527 -25.38 -11.80 2.03
N TYR A 528 -25.09 -12.95 2.62
CA TYR A 528 -24.14 -13.91 2.09
C TYR A 528 -24.59 -14.52 0.75
N GLN A 529 -25.90 -14.65 0.53
CA GLN A 529 -26.43 -15.10 -0.75
C GLN A 529 -26.11 -14.13 -1.89
N LEU A 530 -26.11 -12.81 -1.64
CA LEU A 530 -25.75 -11.79 -2.65
C LEU A 530 -24.33 -12.00 -3.20
N PHE A 531 -23.41 -12.42 -2.33
CA PHE A 531 -22.02 -12.71 -2.70
C PHE A 531 -21.77 -14.21 -2.94
N ASP A 532 -22.81 -15.03 -3.15
CA ASP A 532 -22.65 -16.48 -3.36
C ASP A 532 -21.67 -17.13 -2.35
N CYS A 533 -21.85 -16.75 -1.10
CA CYS A 533 -21.04 -17.18 0.03
C CYS A 533 -21.83 -18.22 0.83
N LYS A 534 -21.23 -19.40 1.00
CA LYS A 534 -21.84 -20.53 1.70
C LYS A 534 -20.86 -21.03 2.75
N PHE A 535 -21.38 -21.30 3.95
CA PHE A 535 -20.63 -21.83 5.06
C PHE A 535 -21.11 -23.24 5.37
N ASP A 536 -20.18 -24.15 5.65
CA ASP A 536 -20.51 -25.52 6.07
C ASP A 536 -21.04 -25.54 7.51
N GLU A 537 -20.57 -24.62 8.37
CA GLU A 537 -20.99 -24.52 9.75
C GLU A 537 -21.06 -23.06 10.23
N TRP A 538 -22.11 -22.78 11.01
CA TRP A 538 -22.23 -21.54 11.78
C TRP A 538 -21.96 -21.88 13.24
N ARG A 539 -20.99 -21.19 13.82
CA ARG A 539 -20.61 -21.33 15.22
C ARG A 539 -20.80 -20.00 15.93
N TYR A 540 -20.99 -20.04 17.23
CA TYR A 540 -21.35 -18.87 18.00
C TYR A 540 -20.47 -18.75 19.24
N GLU A 541 -19.99 -17.55 19.55
CA GLU A 541 -19.16 -17.30 20.74
C GLU A 541 -19.85 -17.77 22.03
N SER A 542 -21.17 -17.59 22.13
CA SER A 542 -21.99 -18.01 23.27
C SER A 542 -21.88 -19.51 23.60
N GLU A 543 -21.66 -20.36 22.59
CA GLU A 543 -21.56 -21.82 22.73
C GLU A 543 -20.25 -22.23 23.43
N ASN A 544 -19.26 -21.35 23.45
CA ASN A 544 -17.93 -21.60 24.00
C ASN A 544 -17.72 -20.99 25.39
N VAL A 545 -18.73 -20.32 25.96
CA VAL A 545 -18.65 -19.69 27.30
C VAL A 545 -18.36 -20.73 28.39
N VAL A 546 -19.14 -21.81 28.44
CA VAL A 546 -19.01 -22.84 29.48
C VAL A 546 -17.68 -23.58 29.38
N LYS A 547 -17.33 -24.08 28.18
CA LYS A 547 -16.07 -24.79 27.94
C LYS A 547 -14.86 -23.88 28.18
N GLY A 548 -14.95 -22.60 27.78
CA GLY A 548 -13.93 -21.59 28.04
C GLY A 548 -13.70 -21.35 29.54
N ARG A 549 -14.77 -21.22 30.33
CA ARG A 549 -14.68 -21.08 31.79
C ARG A 549 -14.01 -22.30 32.43
N GLN A 550 -14.39 -23.51 32.02
CA GLN A 550 -13.78 -24.76 32.50
C GLN A 550 -12.28 -24.83 32.22
N ILE A 551 -11.85 -24.49 31.00
CA ILE A 551 -10.42 -24.44 30.63
C ILE A 551 -9.67 -23.44 31.52
N ALA A 552 -10.22 -22.24 31.72
CA ALA A 552 -9.57 -21.24 32.56
C ALA A 552 -9.47 -21.70 34.03
N GLU A 553 -10.51 -22.32 34.58
CA GLU A 553 -10.49 -22.88 35.94
C GLU A 553 -9.43 -23.99 36.09
N GLU A 554 -9.26 -24.85 35.08
CA GLU A 554 -8.19 -25.85 35.08
C GLU A 554 -6.80 -25.24 35.05
N LEU A 555 -6.61 -24.16 34.27
CA LEU A 555 -5.34 -23.43 34.23
C LEU A 555 -5.02 -22.76 35.58
N ILE A 556 -6.03 -22.25 36.28
CA ILE A 556 -5.87 -21.72 37.65
C ILE A 556 -5.45 -22.84 38.61
N LYS A 557 -6.14 -23.99 38.58
CA LYS A 557 -5.81 -25.15 39.44
C LYS A 557 -4.38 -25.68 39.21
N LYS A 558 -3.87 -25.57 37.98
CA LYS A 558 -2.51 -25.97 37.61
C LYS A 558 -1.46 -24.88 37.87
N ASN A 559 -1.84 -23.73 38.44
CA ASN A 559 -0.98 -22.55 38.62
C ASN A 559 -0.32 -22.05 37.32
N LEU A 560 -1.00 -22.20 36.18
CA LEU A 560 -0.50 -21.75 34.88
C LEU A 560 -0.95 -20.32 34.55
N ILE A 561 -2.00 -19.83 35.21
CA ILE A 561 -2.45 -18.43 35.10
C ILE A 561 -2.64 -17.83 36.49
N GLN A 562 -2.38 -16.53 36.62
CA GLN A 562 -2.43 -15.79 37.88
C GLN A 562 -3.05 -14.41 37.69
N ARG A 563 -3.26 -13.66 38.77
CA ARG A 563 -3.82 -12.31 38.69
C ARG A 563 -2.81 -11.33 38.08
N SER A 564 -3.25 -10.57 37.08
CA SER A 564 -2.52 -9.43 36.51
C SER A 564 -2.48 -8.25 37.50
N PRO A 565 -1.60 -7.24 37.29
CA PRO A 565 -1.60 -6.01 38.10
C PRO A 565 -2.96 -5.33 38.15
N ASP A 566 -3.71 -5.40 37.04
CA ASP A 566 -5.07 -4.87 36.94
C ASP A 566 -6.13 -5.81 37.52
N GLY A 567 -5.76 -7.00 37.99
CA GLY A 567 -6.67 -7.96 38.63
C GLY A 567 -7.37 -8.93 37.67
N PHE A 568 -7.02 -8.99 36.39
CA PHE A 568 -7.54 -10.01 35.45
C PHE A 568 -6.85 -11.36 35.69
N TRP A 569 -7.45 -12.48 35.31
CA TRP A 569 -6.72 -13.75 35.26
C TRP A 569 -5.95 -13.85 33.94
N ALA A 570 -4.62 -13.96 34.00
CA ALA A 570 -3.77 -13.89 32.83
C ALA A 570 -2.64 -14.95 32.85
N ALA A 571 -2.28 -15.41 31.66
CA ALA A 571 -1.09 -16.21 31.41
C ALA A 571 0.12 -15.28 31.20
N PHE A 572 1.22 -15.52 31.91
CA PHE A 572 2.43 -14.70 31.83
C PHE A 572 3.50 -15.38 31.00
N PHE A 573 4.20 -14.60 30.19
CA PHE A 573 5.23 -15.07 29.26
C PHE A 573 6.43 -14.12 29.33
N GLU A 574 7.62 -14.69 29.48
CA GLU A 574 8.88 -13.94 29.34
C GLU A 574 9.28 -13.93 27.87
N THR A 575 9.54 -12.74 27.32
CA THR A 575 10.03 -12.56 25.95
C THR A 575 11.34 -11.77 25.95
N GLY A 576 12.33 -12.23 25.18
CA GLY A 576 13.67 -11.63 25.11
C GLY A 576 14.80 -12.57 25.59
N GLU A 577 16.04 -12.26 25.21
CA GLU A 577 17.25 -12.95 25.66
C GLU A 577 18.14 -11.98 26.47
N GLY A 578 18.76 -12.47 27.55
CA GLY A 578 19.66 -11.66 28.38
C GLY A 578 18.95 -10.70 29.34
N GLU A 579 19.45 -9.46 29.47
CA GLU A 579 18.98 -8.45 30.42
C GLU A 579 17.72 -7.67 29.93
N GLU A 580 17.30 -7.85 28.67
CA GLU A 580 16.09 -7.23 28.09
C GLU A 580 14.85 -8.15 28.16
N LYS A 581 14.55 -8.72 29.33
CA LYS A 581 13.34 -9.55 29.50
C LYS A 581 12.09 -8.68 29.63
N GLU A 582 11.24 -8.70 28.61
CA GLU A 582 9.91 -8.10 28.65
C GLU A 582 8.88 -9.15 29.10
N VAL A 583 8.20 -8.90 30.22
CA VAL A 583 7.11 -9.76 30.70
C VAL A 583 5.80 -9.34 30.03
N LYS A 584 5.26 -10.22 29.19
CA LYS A 584 3.93 -10.06 28.57
C LYS A 584 2.93 -10.96 29.25
N TYR A 585 1.65 -10.55 29.23
CA TYR A 585 0.57 -11.40 29.71
C TYR A 585 -0.66 -11.31 28.81
N ASP A 586 -1.35 -12.44 28.66
CA ASP A 586 -2.60 -12.56 27.91
C ASP A 586 -3.74 -12.83 28.89
N CYS A 587 -4.75 -11.97 28.91
CA CYS A 587 -5.89 -12.09 29.83
C CYS A 587 -6.91 -13.12 29.32
N LEU A 588 -7.33 -14.03 30.20
CA LEU A 588 -8.34 -15.05 29.92
C LEU A 588 -9.69 -14.75 30.59
N LEU A 589 -9.70 -14.26 31.83
CA LEU A 589 -10.93 -13.93 32.54
C LEU A 589 -10.89 -12.50 33.08
N SER A 590 -12.07 -11.89 33.20
CA SER A 590 -12.23 -10.59 33.88
C SER A 590 -11.87 -10.69 35.37
N LYS A 591 -11.87 -9.54 36.08
CA LYS A 591 -11.66 -9.52 37.52
C LYS A 591 -12.73 -10.34 38.27
N GLU A 592 -13.95 -10.28 37.76
CA GLU A 592 -15.16 -10.97 38.21
C GLU A 592 -15.29 -12.41 37.66
N SER A 593 -14.25 -12.91 36.99
CA SER A 593 -14.19 -14.26 36.40
C SER A 593 -15.12 -14.50 35.20
N ALA A 594 -15.60 -13.44 34.54
CA ALA A 594 -16.32 -13.56 33.28
C ALA A 594 -15.35 -13.92 32.12
N THR A 595 -15.83 -14.65 31.12
CA THR A 595 -14.97 -15.10 30.01
C THR A 595 -14.58 -13.95 29.07
N LEU A 596 -13.33 -13.93 28.61
CA LEU A 596 -12.87 -13.02 27.56
C LEU A 596 -12.88 -13.69 26.18
N TYR A 597 -12.74 -12.88 25.13
CA TYR A 597 -12.76 -13.34 23.74
C TYR A 597 -11.72 -14.44 23.47
N LEU A 598 -10.49 -14.24 23.96
CA LEU A 598 -9.40 -15.23 23.87
C LEU A 598 -9.78 -16.59 24.47
N THR A 599 -10.43 -16.59 25.63
CA THR A 599 -10.85 -17.82 26.32
C THR A 599 -11.90 -18.59 25.55
N ARG A 600 -12.88 -17.89 24.97
CA ARG A 600 -13.88 -18.51 24.11
C ARG A 600 -13.27 -19.07 22.83
N GLU A 601 -12.30 -18.37 22.24
CA GLU A 601 -11.61 -18.82 21.03
C GLU A 601 -10.70 -20.04 21.28
N ILE A 602 -10.05 -20.13 22.45
CA ILE A 602 -9.31 -21.34 22.87
C ILE A 602 -10.25 -22.54 22.97
N ALA A 603 -11.41 -22.38 23.61
CA ALA A 603 -12.40 -23.45 23.72
C ALA A 603 -12.92 -23.87 22.34
N ASP A 604 -13.17 -22.89 21.47
CA ASP A 604 -13.68 -23.11 20.13
C ASP A 604 -12.69 -23.89 19.26
N ILE A 605 -11.41 -23.47 19.20
CA ILE A 605 -10.40 -24.14 18.39
C ILE A 605 -10.09 -25.56 18.90
N MET A 606 -10.06 -25.77 20.23
CA MET A 606 -9.93 -27.13 20.79
C MET A 606 -11.09 -28.02 20.34
N SER A 607 -12.32 -27.49 20.36
CA SER A 607 -13.50 -28.20 19.85
C SER A 607 -13.43 -28.45 18.33
N ARG A 608 -12.92 -27.50 17.53
CA ARG A 608 -12.70 -27.71 16.08
C ARG A 608 -11.67 -28.80 15.83
N ASP A 609 -10.62 -28.87 16.64
CA ASP A 609 -9.57 -29.88 16.48
C ASP A 609 -10.03 -31.28 16.88
N GLU A 610 -10.78 -31.40 17.97
CA GLU A 610 -11.46 -32.64 18.35
C GLU A 610 -12.36 -33.17 17.23
N LYS A 611 -13.14 -32.29 16.59
CA LYS A 611 -14.12 -32.63 15.54
C LYS A 611 -13.50 -32.87 14.17
N TYR A 612 -12.63 -31.97 13.72
CA TYR A 612 -12.14 -31.94 12.34
C TYR A 612 -10.77 -32.58 12.17
N LYS A 613 -9.89 -32.49 13.18
CA LYS A 613 -8.50 -32.94 13.10
C LYS A 613 -7.82 -32.45 11.82
N ALA A 614 -7.96 -31.16 11.53
CA ALA A 614 -7.49 -30.57 10.29
C ALA A 614 -5.95 -30.44 10.27
N ASP A 615 -5.40 -30.32 9.07
CA ASP A 615 -3.99 -30.02 8.85
C ASP A 615 -3.69 -28.53 9.11
N SER A 616 -4.68 -27.66 8.90
CA SER A 616 -4.55 -26.23 9.15
C SER A 616 -5.89 -25.56 9.46
N TYR A 617 -5.84 -24.54 10.32
CA TYR A 617 -6.94 -23.66 10.69
C TYR A 617 -6.63 -22.25 10.20
N LEU A 618 -7.27 -21.84 9.10
CA LEU A 618 -7.09 -20.53 8.49
C LEU A 618 -8.08 -19.53 9.10
N TYR A 619 -7.57 -18.47 9.73
CA TYR A 619 -8.36 -17.39 10.30
C TYR A 619 -8.23 -16.13 9.44
N VAL A 620 -9.27 -15.81 8.66
CA VAL A 620 -9.28 -14.64 7.77
C VAL A 620 -9.74 -13.41 8.53
N VAL A 621 -8.80 -12.72 9.16
CA VAL A 621 -9.06 -11.65 10.13
C VAL A 621 -8.15 -10.44 9.90
N ASP A 622 -8.64 -9.23 10.21
CA ASP A 622 -7.93 -7.96 10.10
C ASP A 622 -6.52 -8.03 10.74
N LYS A 623 -5.54 -7.42 10.07
CA LYS A 623 -4.12 -7.43 10.48
C LYS A 623 -3.89 -6.89 11.89
N ASN A 624 -4.76 -6.01 12.37
CA ASN A 624 -4.66 -5.43 13.72
C ASN A 624 -4.97 -6.45 14.83
N GLN A 625 -5.54 -7.62 14.51
CA GLN A 625 -5.74 -8.71 15.48
C GLN A 625 -4.53 -9.66 15.60
N ARG A 626 -3.38 -9.32 15.00
CA ARG A 626 -2.18 -10.16 15.08
C ARG A 626 -1.78 -10.50 16.53
N ALA A 627 -1.83 -9.51 17.43
CA ALA A 627 -1.49 -9.72 18.84
C ALA A 627 -2.38 -10.78 19.51
N HIS A 628 -3.67 -10.82 19.16
CA HIS A 628 -4.63 -11.80 19.65
C HIS A 628 -4.28 -13.22 19.19
N PHE A 629 -4.02 -13.44 17.91
CA PHE A 629 -3.67 -14.77 17.40
C PHE A 629 -2.32 -15.27 17.91
N GLU A 630 -1.36 -14.37 18.15
CA GLU A 630 -0.12 -14.73 18.85
C GLU A 630 -0.38 -15.10 20.32
N GLY A 631 -1.30 -14.40 21.00
CA GLY A 631 -1.78 -14.77 22.34
C GLY A 631 -2.48 -16.12 22.36
N LEU A 632 -3.36 -16.39 21.39
CA LEU A 632 -4.01 -17.69 21.21
C LEU A 632 -2.97 -18.81 21.10
N LYS A 633 -1.95 -18.63 20.26
CA LYS A 633 -0.87 -19.61 20.12
C LYS A 633 -0.11 -19.80 21.43
N ARG A 634 0.28 -18.71 22.11
CA ARG A 634 0.98 -18.80 23.41
C ARG A 634 0.17 -19.57 24.46
N VAL A 635 -1.13 -19.30 24.56
CA VAL A 635 -1.99 -20.01 25.52
C VAL A 635 -2.23 -21.46 25.11
N LEU A 636 -2.38 -21.77 23.82
CA LEU A 636 -2.47 -23.17 23.35
C LEU A 636 -1.23 -23.97 23.73
N ARG A 637 -0.04 -23.39 23.62
CA ARG A 637 1.22 -24.02 24.09
C ARG A 637 1.22 -24.25 25.59
N LEU A 638 0.76 -23.28 26.37
CA LEU A 638 0.59 -23.40 27.81
C LEU A 638 -0.37 -24.55 28.18
N CYS A 639 -1.41 -24.76 27.37
CA CYS A 639 -2.34 -25.89 27.49
C CYS A 639 -1.74 -27.23 27.00
N GLY A 640 -0.47 -27.29 26.60
CA GLY A 640 0.18 -28.50 26.07
C GLY A 640 -0.19 -28.85 24.63
N ARG A 641 -0.75 -27.90 23.86
CA ARG A 641 -1.21 -28.07 22.47
C ARG A 641 -0.35 -27.31 21.47
N GLU A 642 0.97 -27.53 21.52
CA GLU A 642 1.91 -26.97 20.52
C GLU A 642 1.56 -27.43 19.10
N ASP A 643 1.12 -28.68 18.95
CA ASP A 643 0.66 -29.27 17.70
C ASP A 643 -0.47 -28.45 17.06
N LEU A 644 -1.42 -27.96 17.87
CA LEU A 644 -2.53 -27.13 17.40
C LEU A 644 -2.08 -25.70 17.14
N ALA A 645 -1.24 -25.14 18.00
CA ALA A 645 -0.69 -23.79 17.84
C ALA A 645 0.04 -23.61 16.50
N GLN A 646 0.74 -24.64 16.03
CA GLN A 646 1.43 -24.64 14.73
C GLN A 646 0.47 -24.68 13.53
N LYS A 647 -0.71 -25.30 13.69
CA LYS A 647 -1.74 -25.39 12.64
C LYS A 647 -2.54 -24.11 12.46
N VAL A 648 -2.50 -23.19 13.43
CA VAL A 648 -3.19 -21.88 13.38
C VAL A 648 -2.48 -20.92 12.43
N VAL A 649 -3.19 -20.52 11.38
CA VAL A 649 -2.70 -19.57 10.37
C VAL A 649 -3.58 -18.33 10.38
N HIS A 650 -3.01 -17.19 10.78
CA HIS A 650 -3.69 -15.89 10.70
C HIS A 650 -3.53 -15.32 9.29
N VAL A 651 -4.61 -15.39 8.51
CA VAL A 651 -4.71 -14.85 7.16
C VAL A 651 -5.10 -13.37 7.25
N GLN A 652 -4.08 -12.54 7.40
CA GLN A 652 -4.19 -11.10 7.68
C GLN A 652 -4.71 -10.30 6.49
N PHE A 653 -5.53 -9.27 6.74
CA PHE A 653 -5.90 -8.29 5.71
C PHE A 653 -5.90 -6.84 6.21
N GLY A 654 -5.70 -5.89 5.28
CA GLY A 654 -5.72 -4.45 5.52
C GLY A 654 -7.11 -3.83 5.51
N ARG A 655 -7.25 -2.54 5.83
CA ARG A 655 -8.53 -1.83 5.89
C ARG A 655 -8.97 -1.23 4.56
N VAL A 656 -10.26 -0.97 4.45
CA VAL A 656 -10.87 -0.29 3.31
C VAL A 656 -11.42 1.05 3.79
N HIS A 657 -11.00 2.13 3.13
CA HIS A 657 -11.43 3.50 3.40
C HIS A 657 -12.34 4.02 2.26
N GLY A 658 -13.03 5.14 2.46
CA GLY A 658 -13.78 5.82 1.39
C GLY A 658 -15.24 5.37 1.16
N LEU A 659 -15.75 4.43 1.96
CA LEU A 659 -17.14 3.95 1.94
C LEU A 659 -17.96 4.50 3.12
N SER A 660 -17.73 5.77 3.45
CA SER A 660 -18.50 6.50 4.47
C SER A 660 -19.35 7.55 3.76
N THR A 661 -20.61 7.69 4.18
CA THR A 661 -21.53 8.70 3.63
C THR A 661 -20.96 10.11 3.79
N ARG A 662 -21.49 11.09 3.03
CA ARG A 662 -21.23 12.54 3.21
C ARG A 662 -21.50 13.05 4.64
N LYS A 663 -22.18 12.26 5.47
CA LYS A 663 -22.49 12.54 6.89
C LYS A 663 -21.55 11.81 7.86
N GLY A 664 -20.45 11.20 7.39
CA GLY A 664 -19.47 10.50 8.23
C GLY A 664 -19.95 9.17 8.84
N LYS A 665 -21.15 8.69 8.48
CA LYS A 665 -21.62 7.35 8.90
C LYS A 665 -20.99 6.30 7.98
N ALA A 666 -20.48 5.23 8.58
CA ALA A 666 -20.10 4.02 7.84
C ALA A 666 -21.32 3.52 7.04
N GLU A 667 -21.16 3.35 5.73
CA GLU A 667 -22.25 2.85 4.88
C GLU A 667 -22.55 1.40 5.23
N SER A 668 -23.85 1.07 5.23
CA SER A 668 -24.26 -0.33 5.23
C SER A 668 -23.82 -0.97 3.91
N VAL A 669 -23.58 -2.28 3.87
CA VAL A 669 -23.20 -2.91 2.60
C VAL A 669 -24.35 -2.85 1.57
N ASP A 670 -25.60 -2.77 2.01
CA ASP A 670 -26.74 -2.54 1.13
C ASP A 670 -26.66 -1.18 0.44
N GLU A 671 -26.35 -0.12 1.20
CA GLU A 671 -26.14 1.23 0.67
C GLU A 671 -24.96 1.26 -0.34
N ILE A 672 -23.88 0.53 -0.05
CA ILE A 672 -22.73 0.38 -0.94
C ILE A 672 -23.17 -0.30 -2.25
N ILE A 673 -23.94 -1.38 -2.18
CA ILE A 673 -24.42 -2.12 -3.34
C ILE A 673 -25.35 -1.25 -4.19
N GLU A 674 -26.25 -0.50 -3.57
CA GLU A 674 -27.16 0.45 -4.22
C GLU A 674 -26.39 1.56 -4.95
N ALA A 675 -25.43 2.20 -4.29
CA ALA A 675 -24.57 3.22 -4.90
C ALA A 675 -23.81 2.66 -6.12
N GLY A 676 -23.33 1.42 -6.04
CA GLY A 676 -22.71 0.74 -7.17
C GLY A 676 -23.67 0.41 -8.30
N GLN A 677 -24.95 0.10 -8.00
CA GLN A 677 -25.98 -0.11 -9.02
C GLN A 677 -26.30 1.19 -9.76
N GLU A 678 -26.45 2.30 -9.04
CA GLU A 678 -26.67 3.61 -9.64
C GLU A 678 -25.53 4.00 -10.59
N ALA A 679 -24.28 3.81 -10.14
CA ALA A 679 -23.09 4.06 -10.96
C ALA A 679 -23.05 3.15 -12.21
N ALA A 680 -23.42 1.88 -12.08
CA ALA A 680 -23.50 0.95 -13.21
C ALA A 680 -24.60 1.35 -14.21
N LEU A 681 -25.77 1.77 -13.73
CA LEU A 681 -26.87 2.27 -14.57
C LEU A 681 -26.48 3.54 -15.32
N GLU A 682 -25.80 4.47 -14.66
CA GLU A 682 -25.28 5.70 -15.30
C GLU A 682 -24.26 5.35 -16.39
N PHE A 683 -23.33 4.45 -16.10
CA PHE A 683 -22.34 3.97 -17.07
C PHE A 683 -23.00 3.31 -18.30
N MET A 684 -24.00 2.45 -18.09
CA MET A 684 -24.74 1.80 -19.19
C MET A 684 -25.49 2.83 -20.06
N LYS A 685 -26.04 3.90 -19.47
CA LYS A 685 -26.71 4.98 -20.21
C LYS A 685 -25.75 5.81 -21.06
N GLN A 686 -24.52 6.03 -20.57
CA GLN A 686 -23.52 6.84 -21.26
C GLN A 686 -22.81 6.08 -22.40
N SER A 687 -22.75 4.74 -22.33
CA SER A 687 -22.07 3.93 -23.35
C SER A 687 -22.86 3.82 -24.64
N LYS A 688 -22.24 4.19 -25.76
CA LYS A 688 -22.83 4.06 -27.12
C LYS A 688 -22.84 2.63 -27.66
N THR A 689 -22.10 1.72 -27.02
CA THR A 689 -21.88 0.35 -27.52
C THR A 689 -22.58 -0.72 -26.70
N ILE A 690 -23.01 -0.38 -25.49
CA ILE A 690 -23.69 -1.32 -24.60
C ILE A 690 -25.17 -1.40 -24.97
N LYS A 691 -25.67 -2.62 -25.16
CA LYS A 691 -27.05 -2.87 -25.59
C LYS A 691 -27.69 -3.89 -24.66
N VAL A 692 -28.28 -3.38 -23.57
CA VAL A 692 -29.01 -4.18 -22.59
C VAL A 692 -30.51 -3.85 -22.66
N PRO A 693 -31.40 -4.85 -22.80
CA PRO A 693 -32.85 -4.66 -22.73
C PRO A 693 -33.27 -3.95 -21.43
N LYS A 694 -34.22 -3.00 -21.49
CA LYS A 694 -34.62 -2.19 -20.32
C LYS A 694 -35.06 -3.02 -19.11
N ASN A 695 -35.68 -4.17 -19.35
CA ASN A 695 -36.13 -5.12 -18.33
C ASN A 695 -34.97 -5.82 -17.60
N GLU A 696 -33.78 -5.91 -18.19
CA GLU A 696 -32.60 -6.60 -17.63
C GLU A 696 -31.57 -5.63 -17.02
N GLN A 697 -31.72 -4.32 -17.23
CA GLN A 697 -30.75 -3.31 -16.79
C GLN A 697 -30.49 -3.33 -15.29
N ASN A 698 -31.52 -3.50 -14.46
CA ASN A 698 -31.35 -3.53 -13.00
C ASN A 698 -30.57 -4.77 -12.53
N GLU A 699 -30.82 -5.92 -13.16
CA GLU A 699 -30.10 -7.16 -12.83
C GLU A 699 -28.62 -7.06 -13.24
N ILE A 700 -28.34 -6.56 -14.45
CA ILE A 700 -26.96 -6.35 -14.92
C ILE A 700 -26.26 -5.29 -14.06
N ALA A 701 -26.93 -4.20 -13.69
CA ALA A 701 -26.37 -3.20 -12.79
C ALA A 701 -25.96 -3.80 -11.44
N LYS A 702 -26.79 -4.69 -10.88
CA LYS A 702 -26.47 -5.42 -9.64
C LYS A 702 -25.26 -6.32 -9.82
N ILE A 703 -25.18 -7.08 -10.92
CA ILE A 703 -24.02 -7.92 -11.23
C ILE A 703 -22.75 -7.08 -11.37
N LEU A 704 -22.81 -5.93 -12.04
CA LEU A 704 -21.69 -5.02 -12.22
C LEU A 704 -21.23 -4.37 -10.92
N SER A 705 -22.16 -3.96 -10.06
CA SER A 705 -21.89 -3.45 -8.71
C SER A 705 -21.10 -4.49 -7.89
N ILE A 706 -21.62 -5.71 -7.78
CA ILE A 706 -20.98 -6.81 -7.03
C ILE A 706 -19.62 -7.16 -7.64
N SER A 707 -19.54 -7.30 -8.97
CA SER A 707 -18.28 -7.64 -9.66
C SER A 707 -17.21 -6.59 -9.39
N THR A 708 -17.59 -5.32 -9.34
CA THR A 708 -16.67 -4.20 -9.07
C THR A 708 -16.12 -4.26 -7.65
N ILE A 709 -16.95 -4.54 -6.65
CA ILE A 709 -16.53 -4.71 -5.26
C ILE A 709 -15.57 -5.90 -5.15
N VAL A 710 -15.95 -7.05 -5.69
CA VAL A 710 -15.17 -8.30 -5.66
C VAL A 710 -13.80 -8.13 -6.32
N PHE A 711 -13.78 -7.57 -7.53
CA PHE A 711 -12.54 -7.37 -8.27
C PHE A 711 -11.61 -6.39 -7.56
N ASN A 712 -12.14 -5.31 -6.98
CA ASN A 712 -11.31 -4.35 -6.24
C ASN A 712 -10.69 -4.95 -4.97
N ASN A 713 -11.37 -5.89 -4.32
CA ASN A 713 -10.80 -6.65 -3.21
C ASN A 713 -9.69 -7.60 -3.70
N CYS A 714 -9.93 -8.33 -4.79
CA CYS A 714 -9.01 -9.38 -5.24
C CYS A 714 -7.79 -8.84 -6.00
N LYS A 715 -7.85 -7.65 -6.61
CA LYS A 715 -6.74 -7.12 -7.42
C LYS A 715 -5.54 -6.57 -6.62
N ARG A 716 -5.65 -6.48 -5.29
CA ARG A 716 -4.64 -5.89 -4.40
C ARG A 716 -4.13 -6.94 -3.43
N ALA A 717 -2.88 -6.78 -2.98
CA ALA A 717 -2.36 -7.60 -1.89
C ALA A 717 -3.27 -7.48 -0.66
N ARG A 718 -3.57 -8.61 -0.04
CA ARG A 718 -4.56 -8.66 1.04
C ARG A 718 -4.16 -7.79 2.24
N ASN A 719 -2.87 -7.63 2.54
CA ASN A 719 -2.39 -6.78 3.65
C ASN A 719 -2.45 -5.28 3.38
N ALA A 720 -2.64 -4.85 2.13
CA ALA A 720 -2.65 -3.44 1.77
C ALA A 720 -3.96 -2.74 2.19
N ASP A 721 -3.82 -1.57 2.78
CA ASP A 721 -4.95 -0.67 3.01
C ASP A 721 -5.29 0.03 1.68
N TYR A 722 -6.56 0.30 1.41
CA TYR A 722 -6.94 1.03 0.20
C TYR A 722 -8.21 1.85 0.36
N GLU A 723 -8.30 2.92 -0.42
CA GLU A 723 -9.51 3.72 -0.56
C GLU A 723 -10.36 3.21 -1.73
N PHE A 724 -11.66 3.05 -1.48
CA PHE A 724 -12.63 2.59 -2.47
C PHE A 724 -13.60 3.71 -2.84
N ASN A 725 -13.84 3.85 -4.15
CA ASN A 725 -14.80 4.80 -4.70
C ASN A 725 -15.42 4.21 -5.97
N PHE A 726 -16.76 4.17 -6.06
CA PHE A 726 -17.43 3.61 -7.23
C PHE A 726 -17.16 4.39 -8.52
N LYS A 727 -17.07 5.72 -8.48
CA LYS A 727 -16.81 6.53 -9.68
C LYS A 727 -15.44 6.20 -10.29
N SER A 728 -14.41 6.01 -9.46
CA SER A 728 -13.09 5.61 -9.94
C SER A 728 -13.05 4.14 -10.37
N ALA A 729 -13.84 3.28 -9.72
CA ALA A 729 -13.92 1.86 -10.02
C ALA A 729 -14.68 1.55 -11.32
N PHE A 730 -15.62 2.40 -11.73
CA PHE A 730 -16.36 2.33 -12.99
C PHE A 730 -15.76 3.19 -14.12
N ALA A 731 -14.69 3.95 -13.84
CA ALA A 731 -14.00 4.71 -14.87
C ALA A 731 -13.56 3.78 -16.02
N LEU A 732 -13.59 4.24 -17.28
CA LEU A 732 -13.20 3.48 -18.48
C LEU A 732 -11.67 3.22 -18.55
N ASN A 733 -11.07 2.68 -17.50
CA ASN A 733 -9.70 2.18 -17.47
C ASN A 733 -9.71 0.64 -17.58
N ASP A 734 -8.72 0.03 -18.24
CA ASP A 734 -8.74 -1.42 -18.50
C ASP A 734 -8.54 -2.30 -17.23
N ASN A 735 -8.28 -1.69 -16.07
CA ASN A 735 -8.00 -2.36 -14.79
C ASN A 735 -9.20 -2.36 -13.83
N ASN A 736 -10.38 -2.74 -14.32
CA ASN A 736 -11.61 -2.82 -13.54
C ASN A 736 -12.45 -4.06 -13.91
N ALA A 737 -13.48 -4.35 -13.12
CA ALA A 737 -14.39 -5.48 -13.37
C ALA A 737 -15.16 -5.34 -14.68
N LEU A 738 -15.44 -4.10 -15.09
CA LEU A 738 -16.18 -3.80 -16.30
C LEU A 738 -15.43 -4.24 -17.57
N GLY A 739 -14.10 -4.10 -17.60
CA GLY A 739 -13.26 -4.58 -18.69
C GLY A 739 -13.41 -6.08 -18.90
N PHE A 740 -13.42 -6.86 -17.81
CA PHE A 740 -13.67 -8.31 -17.83
C PHE A 740 -15.06 -8.65 -18.34
N GLN A 741 -16.09 -8.00 -17.80
CA GLN A 741 -17.49 -8.24 -18.18
C GLN A 741 -17.71 -7.95 -19.67
N THR A 742 -17.19 -6.81 -20.15
CA THR A 742 -17.24 -6.41 -21.56
C THR A 742 -16.44 -7.36 -22.45
N ARG A 743 -15.28 -7.84 -21.99
CA ARG A 743 -14.47 -8.76 -22.79
C ARG A 743 -15.15 -10.12 -22.92
N HIS A 744 -15.64 -10.66 -21.81
CA HIS A 744 -16.38 -11.91 -21.77
C HIS A 744 -17.62 -11.85 -22.68
N SER A 745 -18.47 -10.82 -22.55
CA SER A 745 -19.69 -10.68 -23.36
C SER A 745 -19.40 -10.58 -24.86
N ARG A 746 -18.34 -9.85 -25.25
CA ARG A 746 -17.91 -9.73 -26.66
C ARG A 746 -17.41 -11.05 -27.23
N LEU A 747 -16.64 -11.82 -26.46
CA LEU A 747 -16.17 -13.15 -26.88
C LEU A 747 -17.34 -14.15 -26.94
N TYR A 748 -18.28 -14.09 -26.00
CA TYR A 748 -19.51 -14.88 -26.03
C TYR A 748 -20.33 -14.56 -27.30
N SER A 749 -20.54 -13.28 -27.60
CA SER A 749 -21.23 -12.84 -28.82
C SER A 749 -20.50 -13.29 -30.10
N LEU A 750 -19.17 -13.36 -30.09
CA LEU A 750 -18.38 -13.87 -31.21
C LEU A 750 -18.68 -15.36 -31.45
N GLU A 751 -18.69 -16.18 -30.39
CA GLU A 751 -19.06 -17.61 -30.48
C GLU A 751 -20.49 -17.78 -31.01
N GLN A 752 -21.46 -17.05 -30.46
CA GLN A 752 -22.86 -17.15 -30.88
C GLN A 752 -23.06 -16.81 -32.37
N ARG A 753 -22.37 -15.77 -32.86
CA ARG A 753 -22.42 -15.40 -34.29
C ARG A 753 -21.79 -16.43 -35.23
N HIS A 754 -20.91 -17.29 -34.70
CA HIS A 754 -20.22 -18.33 -35.47
C HIS A 754 -20.55 -19.73 -34.91
N ALA A 755 -21.76 -19.91 -34.39
CA ALA A 755 -22.19 -21.17 -33.78
C ALA A 755 -22.03 -22.38 -34.73
N HIS A 756 -22.19 -22.17 -36.05
CA HIS A 756 -21.98 -23.18 -37.09
C HIS A 756 -20.53 -23.69 -37.20
N LEU A 757 -19.55 -22.96 -36.65
CA LEU A 757 -18.14 -23.38 -36.61
C LEU A 757 -17.79 -24.15 -35.33
N LEU A 758 -18.62 -24.09 -34.28
CA LEU A 758 -18.33 -24.75 -32.99
C LEU A 758 -18.08 -26.27 -33.13
N PRO A 759 -18.83 -27.03 -33.95
CA PRO A 759 -18.53 -28.45 -34.16
C PRO A 759 -17.15 -28.68 -34.80
N LYS A 760 -16.71 -27.76 -35.67
CA LYS A 760 -15.39 -27.84 -36.34
C LYS A 760 -14.24 -27.53 -35.38
N ILE A 761 -14.48 -26.72 -34.34
CA ILE A 761 -13.49 -26.43 -33.29
C ILE A 761 -13.10 -27.70 -32.52
N GLU A 762 -14.04 -28.61 -32.26
CA GLU A 762 -13.75 -29.86 -31.53
C GLU A 762 -12.76 -30.77 -32.25
N ALA A 763 -12.73 -30.70 -33.59
CA ALA A 763 -11.82 -31.47 -34.43
C ALA A 763 -10.55 -30.69 -34.83
N CYS A 764 -10.41 -29.43 -34.41
CA CYS A 764 -9.29 -28.56 -34.81
C CYS A 764 -7.99 -28.93 -34.09
N SER A 765 -6.96 -29.33 -34.84
CA SER A 765 -5.61 -29.62 -34.35
C SER A 765 -4.60 -28.51 -34.63
N GLU A 766 -5.02 -27.40 -35.22
CA GLU A 766 -4.14 -26.31 -35.66
C GLU A 766 -4.27 -25.06 -34.78
N LEU A 767 -3.17 -24.35 -34.63
CA LEU A 767 -3.14 -23.01 -34.04
C LEU A 767 -3.30 -21.95 -35.13
N PRO A 768 -3.86 -20.77 -34.80
CA PRO A 768 -3.74 -19.63 -35.71
C PRO A 768 -2.27 -19.30 -35.93
N GLU A 769 -1.94 -18.69 -37.07
CA GLU A 769 -0.60 -18.19 -37.38
C GLU A 769 -0.04 -17.39 -36.21
N VAL A 770 1.06 -17.86 -35.63
CA VAL A 770 1.56 -17.36 -34.34
C VAL A 770 2.35 -16.07 -34.54
N THR A 771 1.68 -14.94 -34.37
CA THR A 771 2.33 -13.63 -34.21
C THR A 771 2.83 -13.43 -32.78
N ASP A 772 3.62 -12.39 -32.53
CA ASP A 772 4.13 -12.08 -31.19
C ASP A 772 2.99 -11.77 -30.20
N GLU A 773 1.91 -11.13 -30.66
CA GLU A 773 0.73 -10.83 -29.84
C GLU A 773 -0.04 -12.11 -29.46
N ILE A 774 -0.16 -13.07 -30.39
CA ILE A 774 -0.78 -14.37 -30.11
C ILE A 774 0.10 -15.14 -29.12
N ARG A 775 1.44 -15.13 -29.33
CA ARG A 775 2.38 -15.77 -28.42
C ARG A 775 2.26 -15.22 -26.99
N ALA A 776 2.10 -13.91 -26.84
CA ALA A 776 1.88 -13.29 -25.53
C ALA A 776 0.61 -13.81 -24.84
N VAL A 777 -0.51 -13.96 -25.56
CA VAL A 777 -1.74 -14.53 -25.00
C VAL A 777 -1.58 -16.01 -24.66
N LEU A 778 -0.97 -16.80 -25.53
CA LEU A 778 -0.71 -18.23 -25.25
C LEU A 778 0.16 -18.41 -24.00
N ASN A 779 1.21 -17.60 -23.85
CA ASN A 779 2.09 -17.62 -22.67
C ASN A 779 1.33 -17.24 -21.39
N LEU A 780 0.45 -16.23 -21.45
CA LEU A 780 -0.36 -15.83 -20.30
C LEU A 780 -1.34 -16.92 -19.87
N MET A 781 -1.93 -17.63 -20.84
CA MET A 781 -2.81 -18.78 -20.59
C MET A 781 -2.05 -19.96 -19.99
N GLU A 782 -0.81 -20.20 -20.42
CA GLU A 782 0.06 -21.24 -19.86
C GLU A 782 0.44 -20.91 -18.40
N GLN A 783 0.80 -19.65 -18.13
CA GLN A 783 1.13 -19.17 -16.80
C GLN A 783 -0.05 -19.18 -15.82
N THR A 784 -1.29 -19.35 -16.31
CA THR A 784 -2.46 -19.34 -15.44
C THR A 784 -2.42 -20.47 -14.41
N GLU A 785 -1.99 -21.68 -14.80
CA GLU A 785 -1.83 -22.83 -13.86
C GLU A 785 -0.84 -22.49 -12.74
N GLN A 786 0.32 -21.91 -13.08
CA GLN A 786 1.31 -21.49 -12.10
C GLN A 786 0.79 -20.36 -11.19
N SER A 787 0.14 -19.35 -11.76
CA SER A 787 -0.40 -18.23 -10.96
C SER A 787 -1.50 -18.68 -10.00
N LEU A 788 -2.24 -19.73 -10.35
CA LEU A 788 -3.26 -20.35 -9.51
C LEU A 788 -2.61 -21.12 -8.35
N ASN A 789 -1.56 -21.89 -8.62
CA ASN A 789 -0.75 -22.56 -7.59
C ASN A 789 -0.11 -21.56 -6.62
N ASP A 790 0.47 -20.48 -7.15
CA ASP A 790 1.08 -19.42 -6.34
C ASP A 790 0.03 -18.72 -5.47
N SER A 791 -1.15 -18.43 -6.03
CA SER A 791 -2.26 -17.85 -5.28
C SER A 791 -2.76 -18.76 -4.16
N LEU A 792 -2.85 -20.08 -4.40
CA LEU A 792 -3.20 -21.08 -3.39
C LEU A 792 -2.15 -21.12 -2.27
N ASN A 793 -0.87 -21.25 -2.62
CA ASN A 793 0.22 -21.42 -1.65
C ASN A 793 0.46 -20.16 -0.81
N GLN A 794 0.38 -18.98 -1.41
CA GLN A 794 0.56 -17.70 -0.72
C GLN A 794 -0.74 -17.22 -0.04
N LEU A 795 -1.85 -17.90 -0.29
CA LEU A 795 -3.20 -17.48 0.06
C LEU A 795 -3.57 -16.12 -0.57
N GLU A 796 -2.89 -15.62 -1.60
CA GLU A 796 -3.07 -14.25 -2.11
C GLU A 796 -3.90 -14.22 -3.42
N PRO A 797 -5.13 -13.66 -3.43
CA PRO A 797 -5.97 -13.61 -4.64
C PRO A 797 -5.39 -12.74 -5.77
N CYS A 798 -4.56 -11.75 -5.43
CA CYS A 798 -4.04 -10.77 -6.39
C CYS A 798 -3.06 -11.37 -7.39
N VAL A 799 -2.38 -12.46 -7.03
CA VAL A 799 -1.44 -13.16 -7.92
C VAL A 799 -2.17 -13.68 -9.15
N PHE A 800 -3.25 -14.43 -8.94
CA PHE A 800 -4.11 -14.95 -10.01
C PHE A 800 -4.87 -13.81 -10.72
N THR A 801 -5.40 -12.84 -9.97
CA THR A 801 -6.13 -11.70 -10.55
C THR A 801 -5.24 -10.89 -11.51
N SER A 802 -3.96 -10.71 -11.19
CA SER A 802 -3.00 -10.00 -12.04
C SER A 802 -2.76 -10.71 -13.38
N ASN A 803 -2.61 -12.04 -13.38
CA ASN A 803 -2.49 -12.83 -14.61
C ASN A 803 -3.75 -12.67 -15.49
N LEU A 804 -4.95 -12.76 -14.89
CA LEU A 804 -6.19 -12.57 -15.62
C LEU A 804 -6.35 -11.15 -16.20
N VAL A 805 -5.88 -10.12 -15.48
CA VAL A 805 -5.89 -8.73 -15.97
C VAL A 805 -5.00 -8.59 -17.20
N GLN A 806 -3.79 -9.15 -17.15
CA GLN A 806 -2.86 -9.14 -18.28
C GLN A 806 -3.43 -9.89 -19.48
N LEU A 807 -4.08 -11.05 -19.25
CA LEU A 807 -4.76 -11.81 -20.30
C LEU A 807 -5.90 -11.00 -20.94
N ASN A 808 -6.72 -10.33 -20.12
CA ASN A 808 -7.82 -9.48 -20.60
C ASN A 808 -7.28 -8.34 -21.50
N HIS A 809 -6.18 -7.71 -21.10
CA HIS A 809 -5.55 -6.61 -21.84
C HIS A 809 -4.96 -7.10 -23.17
N ALA A 810 -4.19 -8.19 -23.14
CA ALA A 810 -3.58 -8.76 -24.34
C ALA A 810 -4.62 -9.25 -25.37
N THR A 811 -5.78 -9.72 -24.90
CA THR A 811 -6.90 -10.11 -25.78
C THR A 811 -7.58 -8.92 -26.46
N GLY A 812 -7.47 -7.72 -25.87
CA GLY A 812 -8.00 -6.45 -26.38
C GLY A 812 -7.68 -6.20 -27.86
N PRO A 813 -6.40 -5.94 -28.19
CA PRO A 813 -5.92 -5.70 -29.55
C PRO A 813 -6.14 -6.87 -30.50
N LEU A 814 -5.89 -8.11 -30.04
CA LEU A 814 -6.08 -9.32 -30.87
C LEU A 814 -7.51 -9.44 -31.39
N PHE A 815 -8.51 -9.19 -30.53
CA PHE A 815 -9.90 -9.23 -30.94
C PHE A 815 -10.25 -8.20 -32.03
N ALA A 816 -9.55 -7.07 -32.08
CA ALA A 816 -9.77 -6.04 -33.11
C ALA A 816 -9.11 -6.41 -34.45
N GLN A 817 -7.94 -7.07 -34.40
CA GLN A 817 -7.15 -7.43 -35.58
C GLN A 817 -7.60 -8.76 -36.22
N MET A 818 -7.87 -9.77 -35.41
CA MET A 818 -8.16 -11.13 -35.88
C MET A 818 -9.65 -11.31 -36.22
N ARG A 819 -10.02 -10.95 -37.46
CA ARG A 819 -11.39 -11.18 -37.95
C ARG A 819 -11.66 -12.69 -38.10
N VAL A 820 -12.79 -13.14 -37.55
CA VAL A 820 -13.36 -14.50 -37.79
C VAL A 820 -14.42 -14.45 -38.89
N LYS A 821 -15.18 -13.35 -38.96
CA LYS A 821 -16.26 -13.17 -39.94
C LYS A 821 -15.70 -13.09 -41.36
N ASN A 822 -16.37 -13.76 -42.30
CA ASN A 822 -16.03 -13.79 -43.73
C ASN A 822 -14.58 -14.25 -43.99
N GLN A 823 -14.10 -15.24 -43.23
CA GLN A 823 -12.81 -15.90 -43.47
C GLN A 823 -13.04 -17.37 -43.85
N PRO A 824 -12.13 -18.00 -44.61
CA PRO A 824 -12.14 -19.44 -44.83
C PRO A 824 -12.07 -20.23 -43.52
N ASP A 825 -12.62 -21.44 -43.49
CA ASP A 825 -12.65 -22.29 -42.29
C ASP A 825 -11.25 -22.54 -41.70
N GLU A 826 -10.24 -22.74 -42.56
CA GLU A 826 -8.83 -22.95 -42.19
C GLU A 826 -8.27 -21.79 -41.34
N ILE A 827 -8.79 -20.58 -41.51
CA ILE A 827 -8.39 -19.39 -40.75
C ILE A 827 -9.38 -19.12 -39.61
N ALA A 828 -10.69 -19.26 -39.88
CA ALA A 828 -11.74 -18.93 -38.92
C ALA A 828 -11.76 -19.87 -37.71
N VAL A 829 -11.56 -21.18 -37.93
CA VAL A 829 -11.67 -22.21 -36.88
C VAL A 829 -10.54 -22.11 -35.84
N PRO A 830 -9.25 -22.01 -36.19
CA PRO A 830 -8.18 -21.85 -35.19
C PRO A 830 -8.28 -20.53 -34.41
N ARG A 831 -8.68 -19.43 -35.07
CA ARG A 831 -8.92 -18.14 -34.39
C ARG A 831 -10.06 -18.22 -33.38
N LEU A 832 -11.16 -18.88 -33.76
CA LEU A 832 -12.31 -19.06 -32.88
C LEU A 832 -12.00 -20.02 -31.71
N LEU A 833 -11.17 -21.05 -31.92
CA LEU A 833 -10.66 -21.91 -30.86
C LEU A 833 -9.91 -21.10 -29.79
N LEU A 834 -8.96 -20.24 -30.21
CA LEU A 834 -8.20 -19.38 -29.30
C LEU A 834 -9.14 -18.47 -28.49
N PHE A 835 -10.04 -17.75 -29.15
CA PHE A 835 -10.98 -16.85 -28.47
C PHE A 835 -11.95 -17.60 -27.54
N SER A 836 -12.36 -18.81 -27.90
CA SER A 836 -13.22 -19.65 -27.07
C SER A 836 -12.49 -20.16 -25.83
N ALA A 837 -11.22 -20.53 -25.95
CA ALA A 837 -10.37 -20.91 -24.84
C ALA A 837 -10.14 -19.72 -23.88
N VAL A 838 -9.81 -18.53 -24.42
CA VAL A 838 -9.68 -17.30 -23.63
C VAL A 838 -10.98 -16.96 -22.90
N ARG A 839 -12.13 -17.03 -23.59
CA ARG A 839 -13.43 -16.77 -22.96
C ARG A 839 -13.70 -17.74 -21.80
N SER A 840 -13.44 -19.03 -22.00
CA SER A 840 -13.65 -20.07 -21.00
C SER A 840 -12.75 -19.86 -19.78
N LEU A 841 -11.51 -19.41 -20.01
CA LEU A 841 -10.55 -19.06 -18.97
C LEU A 841 -10.96 -17.83 -18.18
N LEU A 842 -11.35 -16.74 -18.86
CA LEU A 842 -11.88 -15.55 -18.21
C LEU A 842 -13.15 -15.86 -17.43
N CYS A 843 -14.09 -16.62 -18.00
CA CYS A 843 -15.33 -17.03 -17.34
C CYS A 843 -15.05 -17.81 -16.04
N SER A 844 -14.19 -18.83 -16.10
CA SER A 844 -13.84 -19.64 -14.93
C SER A 844 -13.07 -18.84 -13.89
N GLY A 845 -12.14 -17.99 -14.34
CA GLY A 845 -11.41 -17.07 -13.46
C GLY A 845 -12.32 -16.07 -12.76
N MET A 846 -13.28 -15.49 -13.47
CA MET A 846 -14.28 -14.59 -12.91
C MET A 846 -15.15 -15.31 -11.85
N HIS A 847 -15.59 -16.54 -12.13
CA HIS A 847 -16.31 -17.36 -11.14
C HIS A 847 -15.47 -17.69 -9.91
N LEU A 848 -14.17 -17.98 -10.08
CA LEU A 848 -13.28 -18.25 -8.94
C LEU A 848 -13.11 -17.00 -8.06
N LEU A 849 -12.90 -15.83 -8.66
CA LEU A 849 -12.89 -14.54 -7.93
C LEU A 849 -14.25 -14.26 -7.25
N GLY A 850 -15.31 -14.83 -7.80
CA GLY A 850 -16.70 -14.72 -7.33
C GLY A 850 -17.43 -13.52 -7.89
N MET A 851 -17.16 -13.24 -9.17
CA MET A 851 -17.96 -12.43 -10.07
C MET A 851 -18.90 -13.33 -10.88
N THR A 852 -20.01 -12.76 -11.35
CA THR A 852 -20.95 -13.44 -12.26
C THR A 852 -20.74 -12.92 -13.68
N PRO A 853 -20.18 -13.70 -14.62
CA PRO A 853 -19.97 -13.25 -15.99
C PRO A 853 -21.30 -12.98 -16.71
N VAL A 854 -21.42 -11.81 -17.35
CA VAL A 854 -22.58 -11.48 -18.18
C VAL A 854 -22.36 -11.96 -19.62
N ASN A 855 -23.41 -12.50 -20.23
CA ASN A 855 -23.38 -12.97 -21.61
C ASN A 855 -23.60 -11.84 -22.63
N GLN A 856 -24.27 -10.77 -22.22
CA GLN A 856 -24.57 -9.61 -23.06
C GLN A 856 -24.28 -8.33 -22.29
N MET A 857 -23.54 -7.42 -22.93
CA MET A 857 -23.29 -6.07 -22.46
C MET A 857 -23.00 -5.18 -23.65
#